data_AF-A0A1W9TE27-F1
#
_entry.id   AF-A0A1W9TE27-F1
#
_cell.length_a   1.000
_cell.length_b   1.000
_cell.length_c   1.000
_cell.angle_alpha   90.00
_cell.angle_beta   90.00
_cell.angle_gamma   90.00
#
_symmetry.space_group_name_H-M   'P 1'
#
loop_
_entity.id
_entity.type
_entity.pdbx_description
1 polymer ?
#
loop_
_entity_poly.entity_id
_entity_poly.type
_entity_poly.pdbx_seq_one_letter_code
_entity_poly.pdbx_strand_id
1 'polypeptide(L)'
;MTIPTEDEWYKAAYYNPATASYWNFATSSNNTPSNGKDYPWDTVGKLTPPFEDPGNSVCYLDGDNDLTYDSSAGEDWHMTEVGTFTNSASPYGTFDQSGNVWNWNESIISGQARSIRGGSWRSYYSPLRAANRLSNMEPGNSSDSSGFRLSLVVPGPPPGSPEIRIETSSLDFDCTDSGGGEAQAMMTMEATTADELLVNMSLDSSYTKDEIEQVAGITPQFKLTDAERIESQFAAGQETVKVIVNLVKPRQLKAMAQFKTRSKLSGKQRKQAMLQRQQEIADLQDAVIDSVKANITMKTNGKGKAKGKFKLGHRFKNISGFSAEVTYEDLETLKNDPFVRSIEPVFELTAHLQQGLPLMNALATRPLYNGMGLSIAICDTGIDSTHPRLDGGKVIGGYDFGDSDGDPSPNGQAHGTCCAGIAAGDLGTVGDYIGGIANGAKLYDLKISHGTGGSAETAAMVAAWDWCITHQYDDPANPIMVVSTSFGGGSHSGICDGEVESMTDAAAGLNAAGITVLASSGNDGYTAAIGWPACISNVVSVGAVYDAAGSYSFSLCDDPDAEADRVTCYSNSADILDILAPSNNAYTTDIVGSDGYSSGDYSATFGGTSAACPYAAGAVAALQSAAKETTGSYLSPEEVLSRLNLSGVPIADVKVPSIIKPRVDLGEAIASLDDSFETFEIYNDGQRILDVNAINKPDWVTLLPQPPYSVNPNDKVSVLAVVDCDNCGGGNLSGQLKIYSSDSDKSPYPDAVYVYKKCCQWRGSLDNTCDVDFTDFAMFASKWLDDTCLPFTWCSGADFDRSGEVDMTDLNQLAENWLK
;
A
#
# COMPACT_ATOMS: atom_id res chain seq x y z
N MET A 1 25.63 -30.79 1.97
CA MET A 1 24.56 -31.49 1.24
C MET A 1 23.26 -31.05 1.88
N THR A 2 22.27 -30.69 1.08
CA THR A 2 20.92 -30.30 1.57
C THR A 2 19.87 -31.21 0.94
N ILE A 3 18.65 -31.21 1.49
CA ILE A 3 17.49 -31.71 0.75
C ILE A 3 17.13 -30.59 -0.25
N PRO A 4 16.90 -30.88 -1.54
CA PRO A 4 16.62 -29.85 -2.52
C PRO A 4 15.30 -29.13 -2.22
N THR A 5 15.16 -27.90 -2.71
CA THR A 5 13.86 -27.22 -2.77
C THR A 5 12.90 -27.98 -3.70
N GLU A 6 11.61 -27.68 -3.63
CA GLU A 6 10.66 -28.24 -4.60
C GLU A 6 11.03 -27.89 -6.04
N ASP A 7 11.44 -26.64 -6.31
CA ASP A 7 11.81 -26.18 -7.65
C ASP A 7 13.11 -26.82 -8.15
N GLU A 8 14.13 -26.96 -7.30
CA GLU A 8 15.37 -27.68 -7.64
C GLU A 8 15.08 -29.13 -8.02
N TRP A 9 14.25 -29.82 -7.22
CA TRP A 9 13.85 -31.20 -7.49
C TRP A 9 13.03 -31.30 -8.78
N TYR A 10 12.08 -30.39 -8.98
CA TYR A 10 11.17 -30.38 -10.13
C TYR A 10 11.90 -30.11 -11.44
N LYS A 11 12.82 -29.12 -11.44
CA LYS A 11 13.66 -28.78 -12.57
C LYS A 11 14.59 -29.94 -12.91
N ALA A 12 15.25 -30.53 -11.92
CA ALA A 12 16.08 -31.72 -12.10
C ALA A 12 15.29 -32.90 -12.70
N ALA A 13 14.01 -33.05 -12.35
CA ALA A 13 13.17 -34.16 -12.82
C ALA A 13 12.60 -33.95 -14.23
N TYR A 14 12.04 -32.78 -14.54
CA TYR A 14 11.14 -32.62 -15.68
C TYR A 14 11.55 -31.56 -16.72
N TYR A 15 12.48 -30.64 -16.42
CA TYR A 15 12.74 -29.49 -17.29
C TYR A 15 13.45 -29.87 -18.60
N ASN A 16 12.92 -29.41 -19.73
CA ASN A 16 13.50 -29.57 -21.06
C ASN A 16 14.31 -28.32 -21.47
N PRO A 17 15.65 -28.33 -21.35
CA PRO A 17 16.48 -27.18 -21.70
C PRO A 17 16.49 -26.84 -23.20
N ALA A 18 16.04 -27.74 -24.07
CA ALA A 18 16.00 -27.49 -25.52
C ALA A 18 14.78 -26.65 -25.96
N THR A 19 13.74 -26.56 -25.12
CA THR A 19 12.49 -25.84 -25.44
C THR A 19 12.02 -24.89 -24.34
N ALA A 20 12.75 -24.78 -23.23
CA ALA A 20 12.35 -24.05 -22.02
C ALA A 20 10.94 -24.45 -21.52
N SER A 21 10.65 -25.75 -21.54
CA SER A 21 9.37 -26.33 -21.10
C SER A 21 9.60 -27.48 -20.12
N TYR A 22 8.55 -28.19 -19.70
CA TYR A 22 8.65 -29.38 -18.86
C TYR A 22 8.04 -30.61 -19.54
N TRP A 23 8.59 -31.79 -19.25
CA TRP A 23 8.08 -33.11 -19.67
C TRP A 23 7.02 -33.63 -18.68
N ASN A 24 6.07 -34.44 -19.14
CA ASN A 24 5.07 -35.06 -18.26
C ASN A 24 5.67 -36.06 -17.27
N PHE A 25 6.82 -36.68 -17.58
CA PHE A 25 7.47 -37.71 -16.77
C PHE A 25 8.98 -37.47 -16.68
N ALA A 26 9.60 -37.93 -15.59
CA ALA A 26 11.01 -37.65 -15.31
C ALA A 26 11.99 -38.46 -16.18
N THR A 27 11.48 -39.26 -17.09
CA THR A 27 12.20 -40.04 -18.12
C THR A 27 12.48 -39.22 -19.39
N SER A 28 12.46 -37.88 -19.29
CA SER A 28 12.59 -36.96 -20.43
C SER A 28 11.53 -37.18 -21.53
N SER A 29 10.30 -37.55 -21.14
CA SER A 29 9.24 -38.00 -22.05
C SER A 29 7.85 -37.47 -21.67
N ASN A 30 7.00 -37.25 -22.68
CA ASN A 30 5.58 -36.94 -22.49
C ASN A 30 4.67 -38.18 -22.48
N ASN A 31 5.18 -39.34 -22.89
CA ASN A 31 4.47 -40.61 -22.97
C ASN A 31 4.59 -41.37 -21.65
N THR A 32 3.51 -42.05 -21.24
CA THR A 32 3.51 -42.90 -20.03
C THR A 32 4.72 -43.86 -20.03
N PRO A 33 5.51 -43.91 -18.94
CA PRO A 33 6.62 -44.84 -18.81
C PRO A 33 6.16 -46.30 -18.82
N SER A 34 7.04 -47.21 -19.23
CA SER A 34 6.87 -48.65 -18.99
C SER A 34 7.26 -48.99 -17.55
N ASN A 35 6.55 -49.95 -16.94
CA ASN A 35 6.83 -50.50 -15.62
C ASN A 35 7.91 -51.61 -15.62
N GLY A 36 8.39 -52.02 -16.80
CA GLY A 36 9.33 -53.14 -16.94
C GLY A 36 8.72 -54.55 -16.82
N LYS A 37 7.38 -54.69 -16.82
CA LYS A 37 6.65 -55.99 -16.80
C LYS A 37 7.00 -56.91 -17.99
N ASP A 38 7.56 -56.35 -19.06
CA ASP A 38 8.00 -57.06 -20.26
C ASP A 38 9.42 -57.68 -20.16
N TYR A 39 10.18 -57.42 -19.09
CA TYR A 39 11.52 -58.02 -18.91
C TYR A 39 11.44 -59.37 -18.18
N PRO A 40 12.08 -60.44 -18.70
CA PRO A 40 12.10 -61.73 -18.01
C PRO A 40 13.08 -61.76 -16.82
N TRP A 41 12.62 -62.34 -15.73
CA TRP A 41 13.28 -62.41 -14.42
C TRP A 41 14.30 -63.55 -14.35
N ASP A 42 15.39 -63.39 -13.60
CA ASP A 42 16.34 -64.48 -13.34
C ASP A 42 15.89 -65.43 -12.21
N THR A 43 16.53 -66.59 -12.12
CA THR A 43 16.29 -67.61 -11.08
C THR A 43 16.70 -67.19 -9.66
N VAL A 44 17.12 -65.94 -9.45
CA VAL A 44 17.48 -65.36 -8.15
C VAL A 44 16.57 -64.17 -7.81
N GLY A 45 15.51 -63.93 -8.60
CA GLY A 45 14.52 -62.88 -8.32
C GLY A 45 15.02 -61.45 -8.56
N LYS A 46 16.20 -61.27 -9.17
CA LYS A 46 16.65 -59.94 -9.58
C LYS A 46 16.13 -59.60 -10.97
N LEU A 47 15.78 -58.32 -11.16
CA LEU A 47 15.71 -57.71 -12.49
C LEU A 47 17.14 -57.63 -13.06
N THR A 48 17.58 -58.69 -13.73
CA THR A 48 18.68 -58.62 -14.70
C THR A 48 18.08 -58.39 -16.09
N PRO A 49 17.97 -57.13 -16.56
CA PRO A 49 17.38 -56.84 -17.87
C PRO A 49 18.22 -57.52 -18.97
N PRO A 50 17.65 -58.43 -19.79
CA PRO A 50 18.37 -59.06 -20.89
C PRO A 50 18.31 -58.26 -22.20
N PHE A 51 17.63 -57.12 -22.21
CA PHE A 51 17.45 -56.23 -23.36
C PHE A 51 17.59 -54.76 -22.95
N GLU A 52 17.98 -53.94 -23.92
CA GLU A 52 18.30 -52.52 -23.76
C GLU A 52 17.10 -51.74 -23.20
N ASP A 53 17.31 -50.93 -22.15
CA ASP A 53 16.31 -49.97 -21.66
C ASP A 53 15.94 -49.00 -22.80
N PRO A 54 14.68 -48.92 -23.25
CA PRO A 54 14.26 -48.08 -24.36
C PRO A 54 14.26 -46.58 -24.04
N GLY A 55 14.60 -46.18 -22.81
CA GLY A 55 14.69 -44.78 -22.40
C GLY A 55 13.37 -44.16 -21.96
N ASN A 56 12.42 -44.98 -21.49
CA ASN A 56 11.19 -44.52 -20.86
C ASN A 56 10.65 -45.56 -19.85
N SER A 57 11.51 -46.05 -18.97
CA SER A 57 11.22 -47.14 -18.02
C SER A 57 11.36 -46.67 -16.58
N VAL A 58 10.41 -47.00 -15.71
CA VAL A 58 10.45 -46.76 -14.24
C VAL A 58 9.76 -47.89 -13.49
N CYS A 59 10.00 -48.05 -12.20
CA CYS A 59 9.20 -48.97 -11.37
C CYS A 59 7.84 -48.32 -11.04
N TYR A 60 6.69 -48.99 -11.20
CA TYR A 60 5.38 -48.52 -10.69
C TYR A 60 4.30 -49.62 -10.72
N LEU A 61 3.16 -49.40 -10.05
CA LEU A 61 2.02 -50.33 -10.01
C LEU A 61 1.13 -50.19 -11.25
N ASP A 62 1.00 -51.26 -12.04
CA ASP A 62 0.28 -51.24 -13.32
C ASP A 62 -1.00 -52.09 -13.32
N GLY A 63 -2.07 -51.54 -12.74
CA GLY A 63 -3.48 -51.84 -13.03
C GLY A 63 -4.02 -53.24 -12.67
N ASP A 64 -3.34 -54.30 -13.09
CA ASP A 64 -3.60 -55.68 -12.72
C ASP A 64 -3.22 -55.89 -11.24
N ASN A 65 -4.18 -56.34 -10.42
CA ASN A 65 -3.96 -56.74 -9.03
C ASN A 65 -3.15 -58.06 -8.88
N ASP A 66 -2.27 -58.37 -9.84
CA ASP A 66 -1.46 -59.60 -9.88
C ASP A 66 -0.17 -59.50 -9.03
N LEU A 67 0.01 -58.38 -8.32
CA LEU A 67 1.00 -58.26 -7.23
C LEU A 67 0.42 -58.80 -5.92
N THR A 68 0.15 -60.11 -5.89
CA THR A 68 0.10 -60.81 -4.60
C THR A 68 1.51 -60.80 -4.01
N TYR A 69 1.71 -59.96 -3.00
CA TYR A 69 2.83 -60.00 -2.07
C TYR A 69 3.05 -61.45 -1.58
N ASP A 70 4.00 -62.17 -2.18
CA ASP A 70 4.28 -63.56 -1.83
C ASP A 70 5.15 -63.62 -0.56
N SER A 71 4.46 -63.46 0.55
CA SER A 71 5.00 -63.63 1.91
C SER A 71 5.73 -64.97 2.16
N SER A 72 5.61 -65.96 1.27
CA SER A 72 6.27 -67.27 1.44
C SER A 72 7.74 -67.31 1.03
N ALA A 73 8.25 -66.27 0.35
CA ALA A 73 9.56 -66.28 -0.28
C ALA A 73 10.54 -65.18 0.17
N GLY A 74 10.11 -64.24 1.00
CA GLY A 74 10.97 -63.58 1.99
C GLY A 74 11.89 -62.43 1.54
N GLU A 75 11.74 -61.90 0.32
CA GLU A 75 12.47 -60.70 -0.14
C GLU A 75 11.52 -59.68 -0.81
N ASP A 76 11.81 -58.39 -0.67
CA ASP A 76 10.97 -57.27 -1.17
C ASP A 76 11.17 -57.04 -2.68
N TRP A 77 10.56 -57.89 -3.51
CA TRP A 77 10.77 -58.02 -4.97
C TRP A 77 10.31 -56.83 -5.85
N HIS A 78 10.11 -55.65 -5.30
CA HIS A 78 9.55 -54.49 -6.02
C HIS A 78 10.43 -53.24 -5.97
N MET A 79 11.59 -53.28 -5.31
CA MET A 79 12.54 -52.15 -5.32
C MET A 79 13.70 -52.42 -6.28
N THR A 80 13.89 -51.52 -7.24
CA THR A 80 15.03 -51.53 -8.15
C THR A 80 16.25 -50.84 -7.52
N GLU A 81 17.46 -51.37 -7.77
CA GLU A 81 18.69 -50.64 -7.44
C GLU A 81 18.74 -49.31 -8.20
N VAL A 82 19.29 -48.26 -7.58
CA VAL A 82 19.32 -46.92 -8.19
C VAL A 82 20.12 -46.94 -9.49
N GLY A 83 19.51 -46.46 -10.57
CA GLY A 83 20.07 -46.52 -11.92
C GLY A 83 19.82 -47.84 -12.66
N THR A 84 18.86 -48.67 -12.24
CA THR A 84 18.47 -49.89 -12.99
C THR A 84 18.03 -49.56 -14.43
N PHE A 85 17.35 -48.42 -14.62
CA PHE A 85 16.93 -47.92 -15.94
C PHE A 85 17.90 -46.83 -16.44
N THR A 86 19.09 -47.24 -16.87
CA THR A 86 20.21 -46.33 -17.21
C THR A 86 19.98 -45.43 -18.43
N ASN A 87 19.07 -45.78 -19.33
CA ASN A 87 18.73 -44.93 -20.48
C ASN A 87 17.55 -43.99 -20.17
N SER A 88 16.83 -44.24 -19.08
CA SER A 88 15.65 -43.49 -18.62
C SER A 88 16.01 -42.34 -17.67
N ALA A 89 17.17 -41.72 -17.87
CA ALA A 89 17.65 -40.61 -17.06
C ALA A 89 16.77 -39.36 -17.20
N SER A 90 16.72 -38.58 -16.13
CA SER A 90 16.13 -37.24 -16.16
C SER A 90 16.93 -36.27 -17.04
N PRO A 91 16.36 -35.11 -17.41
CA PRO A 91 17.05 -34.12 -18.23
C PRO A 91 18.36 -33.60 -17.62
N TYR A 92 18.56 -33.77 -16.31
CA TYR A 92 19.79 -33.44 -15.58
C TYR A 92 20.68 -34.66 -15.25
N GLY A 93 20.44 -35.81 -15.90
CA GLY A 93 21.28 -37.00 -15.77
C GLY A 93 21.13 -37.76 -14.45
N THR A 94 19.99 -37.60 -13.75
CA THR A 94 19.70 -38.32 -12.50
C THR A 94 18.70 -39.47 -12.76
N PHE A 95 18.79 -40.53 -11.95
CA PHE A 95 17.99 -41.75 -12.14
C PHE A 95 16.84 -41.85 -11.11
N ASP A 96 15.76 -42.53 -11.52
CA ASP A 96 14.62 -42.94 -10.68
C ASP A 96 13.89 -41.80 -9.94
N GLN A 97 13.87 -40.60 -10.54
CA GLN A 97 13.10 -39.47 -10.00
C GLN A 97 11.58 -39.68 -10.14
N SER A 98 11.15 -40.62 -10.99
CA SER A 98 9.80 -41.18 -10.97
C SER A 98 9.85 -42.65 -10.57
N GLY A 99 8.89 -43.09 -9.75
CA GLY A 99 8.49 -44.50 -9.65
C GLY A 99 9.14 -45.37 -8.57
N ASN A 100 10.40 -45.17 -8.17
CA ASN A 100 10.99 -46.04 -7.13
C ASN A 100 10.37 -45.76 -5.74
N VAL A 101 10.59 -44.56 -5.20
CA VAL A 101 9.99 -44.07 -3.96
C VAL A 101 9.57 -42.61 -4.09
N TRP A 102 8.55 -42.20 -3.33
CA TRP A 102 8.19 -40.79 -3.17
C TRP A 102 9.36 -40.03 -2.56
N ASN A 103 9.86 -39.02 -3.25
CA ASN A 103 11.01 -38.23 -2.80
C ASN A 103 10.51 -36.97 -2.09
N TRP A 104 10.89 -36.81 -0.82
CA TRP A 104 10.73 -35.56 -0.08
C TRP A 104 11.66 -34.49 -0.66
N ASN A 105 11.15 -33.26 -0.70
CA ASN A 105 11.94 -32.04 -0.84
C ASN A 105 11.75 -31.18 0.44
N GLU A 106 12.49 -30.07 0.59
CA GLU A 106 12.44 -29.30 1.83
C GLU A 106 11.21 -28.38 1.99
N SER A 107 10.40 -28.17 0.95
CA SER A 107 9.23 -27.27 1.02
C SER A 107 8.17 -27.78 2.00
N ILE A 108 7.72 -26.91 2.90
CA ILE A 108 6.54 -27.16 3.76
C ILE A 108 5.31 -26.78 2.96
N ILE A 109 4.33 -27.68 2.86
CA ILE A 109 3.05 -27.38 2.19
C ILE A 109 1.97 -27.00 3.22
N SER A 110 1.85 -27.76 4.30
CA SER A 110 0.82 -27.56 5.32
C SER A 110 1.30 -28.12 6.66
N GLY A 111 1.12 -27.37 7.74
CA GLY A 111 1.54 -27.76 9.08
C GLY A 111 3.02 -28.13 9.17
N GLN A 112 3.32 -29.41 9.42
CA GLN A 112 4.69 -29.95 9.41
C GLN A 112 4.98 -30.84 8.19
N ALA A 113 4.00 -31.06 7.30
CA ALA A 113 4.14 -31.94 6.16
C ALA A 113 5.01 -31.33 5.06
N ARG A 114 5.91 -32.15 4.51
CA ARG A 114 6.80 -31.76 3.41
C ARG A 114 6.19 -32.14 2.07
N SER A 115 6.57 -31.40 1.02
CA SER A 115 6.25 -31.80 -0.35
C SER A 115 6.97 -33.10 -0.72
N ILE A 116 6.21 -34.03 -1.31
CA ILE A 116 6.76 -35.27 -1.86
C ILE A 116 6.34 -35.44 -3.33
N ARG A 117 7.27 -35.91 -4.18
CA ARG A 117 7.07 -36.04 -5.63
C ARG A 117 7.68 -37.32 -6.22
N GLY A 118 7.28 -37.64 -7.45
CA GLY A 118 7.83 -38.72 -8.27
C GLY A 118 7.03 -40.03 -8.29
N GLY A 119 6.14 -40.27 -7.31
CA GLY A 119 5.49 -41.57 -7.17
C GLY A 119 6.43 -42.65 -6.61
N SER A 120 5.84 -43.80 -6.27
CA SER A 120 6.54 -44.96 -5.71
C SER A 120 6.12 -46.26 -6.40
N TRP A 121 6.80 -47.36 -6.07
CA TRP A 121 6.54 -48.68 -6.63
C TRP A 121 5.10 -49.18 -6.41
N ARG A 122 4.40 -48.65 -5.39
CA ARG A 122 2.96 -48.89 -5.13
C ARG A 122 2.00 -47.94 -5.86
N SER A 123 2.52 -46.93 -6.56
CA SER A 123 1.72 -45.89 -7.19
C SER A 123 1.34 -46.28 -8.62
N TYR A 124 0.11 -45.98 -9.03
CA TYR A 124 -0.27 -46.04 -10.44
C TYR A 124 0.50 -45.02 -11.29
N TYR A 125 0.45 -45.15 -12.61
CA TYR A 125 1.15 -44.24 -13.53
C TYR A 125 0.77 -42.76 -13.37
N SER A 126 -0.43 -42.45 -12.85
CA SER A 126 -0.91 -41.08 -12.69
C SER A 126 -0.03 -40.30 -11.70
N PRO A 127 0.14 -40.71 -10.42
CA PRO A 127 1.06 -40.08 -9.47
C PRO A 127 2.52 -39.85 -9.93
N LEU A 128 3.01 -40.54 -10.96
CA LEU A 128 4.35 -40.32 -11.54
C LEU A 128 4.48 -38.99 -12.32
N ARG A 129 3.34 -38.41 -12.73
CA ARG A 129 3.30 -37.25 -13.62
C ARG A 129 3.83 -35.99 -12.94
N ALA A 130 4.46 -35.13 -13.73
CA ALA A 130 4.93 -33.80 -13.32
C ALA A 130 3.82 -32.90 -12.71
N ALA A 131 2.56 -33.12 -13.07
CA ALA A 131 1.43 -32.40 -12.46
C ALA A 131 1.14 -32.83 -11.00
N ASN A 132 1.61 -34.00 -10.55
CA ASN A 132 1.24 -34.56 -9.25
C ASN A 132 2.24 -34.25 -8.13
N ARG A 133 1.68 -33.94 -6.96
CA ARG A 133 2.35 -33.68 -5.68
C ARG A 133 1.50 -34.29 -4.57
N LEU A 134 2.13 -34.85 -3.54
CA LEU A 134 1.45 -35.23 -2.30
C LEU A 134 1.95 -34.35 -1.14
N SER A 135 1.07 -34.12 -0.17
CA SER A 135 1.23 -33.13 0.91
C SER A 135 0.93 -33.68 2.30
N ASN A 136 0.73 -34.99 2.44
CA ASN A 136 0.22 -35.65 3.65
C ASN A 136 1.27 -36.47 4.43
N MET A 137 2.56 -36.34 4.13
CA MET A 137 3.64 -37.01 4.86
C MET A 137 4.42 -36.03 5.73
N GLU A 138 4.31 -36.22 7.05
CA GLU A 138 5.16 -35.55 8.04
C GLU A 138 6.54 -36.22 8.13
N PRO A 139 7.63 -35.46 8.38
CA PRO A 139 8.98 -36.01 8.54
C PRO A 139 9.16 -37.05 9.66
N GLY A 140 8.22 -37.15 10.60
CA GLY A 140 8.21 -38.18 11.65
C GLY A 140 7.72 -39.56 11.19
N ASN A 141 7.05 -39.64 10.04
CA ASN A 141 6.48 -40.88 9.53
C ASN A 141 7.45 -41.60 8.59
N SER A 142 7.69 -42.89 8.83
CA SER A 142 8.46 -43.75 7.94
C SER A 142 7.56 -44.67 7.12
N SER A 143 7.89 -44.84 5.83
CA SER A 143 7.27 -45.80 4.93
C SER A 143 8.33 -46.39 3.99
N ASP A 144 8.14 -47.66 3.65
CA ASP A 144 8.78 -48.42 2.57
C ASP A 144 8.52 -47.88 1.15
N SER A 145 7.76 -46.80 1.01
CA SER A 145 7.42 -46.18 -0.28
C SER A 145 7.82 -44.70 -0.39
N SER A 146 8.53 -44.17 0.61
CA SER A 146 9.00 -42.78 0.69
C SER A 146 10.47 -42.69 1.09
N GLY A 147 11.16 -41.65 0.61
CA GLY A 147 12.55 -41.35 0.92
C GLY A 147 12.89 -39.89 0.57
N PHE A 148 14.17 -39.56 0.47
CA PHE A 148 14.63 -38.22 0.10
C PHE A 148 15.92 -38.28 -0.73
N ARG A 149 16.24 -37.19 -1.41
CA ARG A 149 17.49 -37.02 -2.16
C ARG A 149 18.30 -35.90 -1.54
N LEU A 150 19.63 -35.99 -1.64
CA LEU A 150 20.55 -34.98 -1.15
C LEU A 150 21.27 -34.31 -2.32
N SER A 151 21.17 -32.99 -2.43
CA SER A 151 21.93 -32.18 -3.38
C SER A 151 23.27 -31.74 -2.80
N LEU A 152 24.26 -31.53 -3.67
CA LEU A 152 25.49 -30.83 -3.31
C LEU A 152 25.18 -29.33 -3.29
N VAL A 153 25.48 -28.67 -2.16
CA VAL A 153 25.25 -27.23 -2.01
C VAL A 153 26.28 -26.49 -2.87
N VAL A 154 25.83 -25.91 -3.97
CA VAL A 154 26.58 -24.88 -4.69
C VAL A 154 26.26 -23.54 -4.03
N PRO A 155 27.25 -22.76 -3.58
CA PRO A 155 26.97 -21.52 -2.86
C PRO A 155 26.50 -20.41 -3.81
N GLY A 156 25.20 -20.09 -3.72
CA GLY A 156 24.54 -18.94 -4.36
C GLY A 156 23.63 -19.33 -5.53
N PRO A 157 22.55 -18.56 -5.79
CA PRO A 157 21.78 -18.69 -7.01
C PRO A 157 22.66 -18.36 -8.24
N PRO A 158 22.26 -18.81 -9.46
CA PRO A 158 22.99 -18.46 -10.67
C PRO A 158 23.12 -16.93 -10.81
N PRO A 159 24.31 -16.38 -11.11
CA PRO A 159 24.48 -14.94 -11.20
C PRO A 159 23.74 -14.36 -12.42
N GLY A 160 22.57 -13.75 -12.18
CA GLY A 160 21.94 -12.80 -13.12
C GLY A 160 20.47 -13.01 -13.51
N SER A 161 19.69 -13.80 -12.78
CA SER A 161 18.23 -13.92 -12.96
C SER A 161 17.44 -12.86 -12.15
N PRO A 162 16.26 -12.42 -12.62
CA PRO A 162 15.20 -11.96 -11.72
C PRO A 162 14.65 -13.16 -10.93
N GLU A 163 14.04 -12.95 -9.77
CA GLU A 163 13.39 -14.02 -8.98
C GLU A 163 11.99 -13.56 -8.58
N ILE A 164 10.96 -14.32 -8.96
CA ILE A 164 9.56 -14.02 -8.61
C ILE A 164 9.10 -14.75 -7.35
N ARG A 165 8.44 -14.04 -6.43
CA ARG A 165 7.66 -14.62 -5.32
C ARG A 165 6.27 -14.01 -5.35
N ILE A 166 5.25 -14.79 -4.98
CA ILE A 166 3.87 -14.31 -4.88
C ILE A 166 3.34 -14.61 -3.48
N GLU A 167 2.69 -13.62 -2.87
CA GLU A 167 2.00 -13.79 -1.58
C GLU A 167 0.55 -13.32 -1.70
N THR A 168 -0.39 -14.06 -1.10
CA THR A 168 -1.80 -13.67 -1.00
C THR A 168 -2.07 -13.07 0.38
N SER A 169 -2.91 -12.04 0.46
CA SER A 169 -3.30 -11.42 1.73
C SER A 169 -4.27 -12.28 2.55
N SER A 170 -4.93 -13.25 1.91
CA SER A 170 -5.87 -14.20 2.50
C SER A 170 -5.26 -15.61 2.63
N LEU A 171 -5.61 -16.29 3.73
CA LEU A 171 -5.16 -17.64 4.09
C LEU A 171 -5.94 -18.74 3.36
N ASP A 172 -5.24 -19.83 3.08
CA ASP A 172 -5.68 -21.03 2.35
C ASP A 172 -6.97 -21.67 2.91
N PHE A 173 -7.91 -22.03 2.01
CA PHE A 173 -9.13 -22.77 2.34
C PHE A 173 -9.43 -23.85 1.30
N ASP A 174 -8.98 -25.08 1.60
CA ASP A 174 -9.48 -26.29 0.97
C ASP A 174 -10.88 -26.63 1.53
N CYS A 175 -11.81 -26.97 0.66
CA CYS A 175 -13.16 -27.42 1.00
C CYS A 175 -13.52 -28.69 0.22
N THR A 176 -12.82 -29.80 0.50
CA THR A 176 -13.31 -31.13 0.11
C THR A 176 -14.42 -31.60 1.04
N ASP A 177 -15.61 -31.77 0.46
CA ASP A 177 -16.82 -32.28 1.09
C ASP A 177 -16.59 -33.67 1.72
N SER A 178 -16.64 -33.74 3.06
CA SER A 178 -16.64 -35.00 3.82
C SER A 178 -17.46 -34.86 5.11
N GLY A 179 -18.74 -35.23 5.02
CA GLY A 179 -19.67 -35.10 6.12
C GLY A 179 -19.42 -36.07 7.29
N GLY A 180 -19.65 -35.56 8.51
CA GLY A 180 -20.03 -36.37 9.69
C GLY A 180 -18.89 -36.87 10.58
N GLY A 181 -18.69 -36.19 11.72
CA GLY A 181 -17.89 -36.73 12.83
C GLY A 181 -17.63 -35.69 13.93
N GLU A 182 -18.24 -35.86 15.10
CA GLU A 182 -17.97 -35.02 16.27
C GLU A 182 -16.55 -35.24 16.83
N ALA A 183 -15.88 -34.18 17.27
CA ALA A 183 -14.83 -34.26 18.27
C ALA A 183 -14.76 -32.97 19.12
N GLN A 184 -15.33 -33.03 20.33
CA GLN A 184 -15.05 -32.01 21.36
C GLN A 184 -13.58 -32.09 21.80
N ALA A 185 -12.93 -30.94 21.91
CA ALA A 185 -11.76 -30.78 22.78
C ALA A 185 -11.76 -29.39 23.42
N MET A 186 -12.39 -29.26 24.59
CA MET A 186 -12.03 -28.19 25.51
C MET A 186 -10.59 -28.43 25.99
N MET A 187 -9.73 -27.41 25.94
CA MET A 187 -8.62 -27.36 26.88
C MET A 187 -8.40 -25.95 27.41
N THR A 188 -8.51 -25.85 28.73
CA THR A 188 -8.27 -24.66 29.54
C THR A 188 -6.82 -24.21 29.45
N MET A 189 -6.57 -22.91 29.25
CA MET A 189 -5.31 -22.29 29.69
C MET A 189 -5.49 -21.72 31.09
N GLU A 190 -4.77 -22.29 32.05
CA GLU A 190 -4.71 -21.78 33.42
C GLU A 190 -3.98 -20.43 33.46
N ALA A 191 -4.45 -19.53 34.33
CA ALA A 191 -3.75 -18.29 34.63
C ALA A 191 -2.53 -18.58 35.51
N THR A 192 -1.33 -18.63 34.93
CA THR A 192 -0.09 -18.56 35.72
C THR A 192 0.10 -17.13 36.22
N THR A 193 0.25 -17.03 37.54
CA THR A 193 0.25 -15.77 38.30
C THR A 193 1.39 -14.84 37.92
N ALA A 194 1.07 -13.56 37.76
CA ALA A 194 2.07 -12.49 37.79
C ALA A 194 2.50 -12.25 39.23
N ASP A 195 3.75 -12.59 39.57
CA ASP A 195 4.56 -11.84 40.53
C ASP A 195 6.06 -12.19 40.38
N GLU A 196 6.92 -11.33 40.93
CA GLU A 196 8.39 -11.48 41.00
C GLU A 196 9.21 -11.48 39.69
N LEU A 197 9.21 -10.33 38.98
CA LEU A 197 10.44 -9.86 38.31
C LEU A 197 10.57 -8.32 38.27
N LEU A 198 10.20 -7.68 39.40
CA LEU A 198 10.48 -6.27 39.70
C LEU A 198 11.70 -6.13 40.61
N VAL A 199 12.92 -6.09 40.06
CA VAL A 199 14.10 -5.48 40.71
C VAL A 199 15.07 -4.95 39.64
N ASN A 200 15.47 -3.68 39.76
CA ASN A 200 16.63 -3.02 39.12
C ASN A 200 16.65 -2.82 37.60
N MET A 201 15.73 -2.02 37.06
CA MET A 201 16.13 -1.06 36.03
C MET A 201 16.71 0.19 36.72
N SER A 202 18.03 0.18 36.95
CA SER A 202 18.75 1.35 37.43
C SER A 202 18.72 2.44 36.35
N LEU A 203 18.39 3.67 36.75
CA LEU A 203 18.55 4.86 35.92
C LEU A 203 20.05 5.07 35.64
N ASP A 204 20.47 4.81 34.41
CA ASP A 204 21.74 5.30 33.87
C ASP A 204 21.43 6.25 32.71
N SER A 205 21.54 7.55 33.00
CA SER A 205 21.21 8.66 32.10
C SER A 205 22.37 9.02 31.17
N SER A 206 23.19 8.05 30.77
CA SER A 206 24.34 8.26 29.88
C SER A 206 24.16 7.58 28.51
N TYR A 207 24.49 8.32 27.45
CA TYR A 207 24.55 7.82 26.08
C TYR A 207 25.67 6.79 25.94
N THR A 208 25.44 5.75 25.13
CA THR A 208 26.48 4.78 24.76
C THR A 208 27.50 5.44 23.84
N LYS A 209 28.79 5.32 24.19
CA LYS A 209 29.92 6.01 23.55
C LYS A 209 29.96 5.82 22.03
N ASP A 210 29.63 4.61 21.56
CA ASP A 210 29.71 4.18 20.17
C ASP A 210 28.72 4.90 19.22
N GLU A 211 27.56 5.35 19.73
CA GLU A 211 26.52 6.02 18.93
C GLU A 211 26.82 7.53 18.76
N ILE A 212 27.41 8.16 19.79
CA ILE A 212 27.99 9.50 19.67
C ILE A 212 29.20 9.46 18.72
N GLU A 213 30.02 8.39 18.75
CA GLU A 213 31.16 8.23 17.83
C GLU A 213 30.75 8.06 16.36
N GLN A 214 29.56 7.51 16.04
CA GLN A 214 29.03 7.51 14.66
C GLN A 214 28.65 8.92 14.16
N VAL A 215 27.96 9.72 14.98
CA VAL A 215 27.48 11.07 14.57
C VAL A 215 28.60 12.10 14.63
N ALA A 216 29.53 11.97 15.57
CA ALA A 216 30.79 12.72 15.60
C ALA A 216 31.76 12.33 14.47
N GLY A 217 31.51 11.19 13.80
CA GLY A 217 32.21 10.77 12.57
C GLY A 217 31.75 11.50 11.31
N ILE A 218 30.57 12.13 11.32
CA ILE A 218 30.10 12.95 10.20
C ILE A 218 30.91 14.24 10.17
N THR A 219 31.69 14.44 9.10
CA THR A 219 32.49 15.67 8.94
C THR A 219 31.55 16.88 8.88
N PRO A 220 31.81 18.00 9.60
CA PRO A 220 30.86 19.12 9.75
C PRO A 220 30.29 19.68 8.44
N GLN A 221 31.03 19.59 7.33
CA GLN A 221 30.59 20.00 5.99
C GLN A 221 29.49 19.10 5.42
N PHE A 222 29.47 17.79 5.72
CA PHE A 222 28.46 16.84 5.25
C PHE A 222 27.17 16.84 6.08
N LYS A 223 27.06 17.72 7.09
CA LYS A 223 25.79 17.92 7.81
C LYS A 223 24.83 18.87 7.09
N LEU A 224 25.27 19.61 6.08
CA LEU A 224 24.39 20.43 5.24
C LEU A 224 23.82 19.56 4.11
N THR A 225 22.50 19.40 4.02
CA THR A 225 21.88 18.59 2.94
C THR A 225 21.87 19.33 1.60
N ASP A 226 21.65 20.65 1.61
CA ASP A 226 21.82 21.55 0.47
C ASP A 226 22.76 22.71 0.86
N ALA A 227 24.06 22.42 0.85
CA ALA A 227 25.09 23.40 1.18
C ALA A 227 25.10 24.59 0.23
N GLU A 228 24.85 24.38 -1.07
CA GLU A 228 24.89 25.43 -2.08
C GLU A 228 23.79 26.47 -1.83
N ARG A 229 22.55 26.06 -1.56
CA ARG A 229 21.43 26.97 -1.26
C ARG A 229 21.58 27.66 0.09
N ILE A 230 22.13 26.99 1.12
CA ILE A 230 22.37 27.62 2.43
C ILE A 230 23.51 28.64 2.35
N GLU A 231 24.65 28.30 1.74
CA GLU A 231 25.83 29.17 1.69
C GLU A 231 25.68 30.33 0.67
N SER A 232 24.97 30.12 -0.44
CA SER A 232 24.72 31.18 -1.43
C SER A 232 23.87 32.34 -0.89
N GLN A 233 22.99 32.10 0.06
CA GLN A 233 22.21 33.17 0.73
C GLN A 233 23.11 34.13 1.54
N PHE A 234 24.10 33.58 2.26
CA PHE A 234 25.13 34.41 2.92
C PHE A 234 26.02 35.13 1.89
N ALA A 235 26.39 34.46 0.79
CA ALA A 235 27.16 35.08 -0.29
C ALA A 235 26.39 36.22 -1.00
N ALA A 236 25.06 36.13 -1.05
CA ALA A 236 24.16 37.19 -1.51
C ALA A 236 23.98 38.34 -0.50
N GLY A 237 24.61 38.25 0.68
CA GLY A 237 24.63 39.31 1.69
C GLY A 237 23.54 39.24 2.74
N GLN A 238 22.81 38.11 2.86
CA GLN A 238 21.91 37.90 3.99
C GLN A 238 22.71 37.74 5.30
N GLU A 239 22.21 38.35 6.39
CA GLU A 239 22.85 38.25 7.71
C GLU A 239 22.47 36.96 8.47
N THR A 240 21.35 36.36 8.10
CA THR A 240 20.73 35.16 8.68
C THR A 240 20.06 34.34 7.58
N VAL A 241 19.93 33.03 7.79
CA VAL A 241 19.20 32.09 6.91
C VAL A 241 18.29 31.20 7.75
N LYS A 242 17.16 30.73 7.18
CA LYS A 242 16.26 29.78 7.86
C LYS A 242 16.67 28.35 7.56
N VAL A 243 16.81 27.53 8.61
CA VAL A 243 17.17 26.11 8.52
C VAL A 243 16.30 25.24 9.41
N ILE A 244 16.17 23.97 9.04
CA ILE A 244 15.76 22.88 9.92
C ILE A 244 17.02 22.19 10.44
N VAL A 245 17.07 21.94 11.75
CA VAL A 245 18.15 21.23 12.44
C VAL A 245 17.60 19.90 12.94
N ASN A 246 18.04 18.81 12.32
CA ASN A 246 17.67 17.46 12.74
C ASN A 246 18.72 16.91 13.71
N LEU A 247 18.26 16.35 14.81
CA LEU A 247 19.05 15.81 15.91
C LEU A 247 19.04 14.28 15.92
N VAL A 248 19.87 13.69 16.77
CA VAL A 248 19.85 12.25 17.04
C VAL A 248 18.52 11.78 17.65
N LYS A 249 18.04 10.58 17.31
CA LYS A 249 16.77 10.03 17.83
C LYS A 249 16.98 9.54 19.30
N PRO A 250 16.10 9.88 20.28
CA PRO A 250 16.25 9.45 21.68
C PRO A 250 16.16 7.94 21.92
N ARG A 251 16.69 7.50 23.08
CA ARG A 251 17.12 6.10 23.33
C ARG A 251 16.00 5.07 23.45
N GLN A 252 14.73 5.44 23.66
CA GLN A 252 13.62 4.48 23.86
C GLN A 252 13.10 3.80 22.56
N LEU A 253 14.00 3.22 21.77
CA LEU A 253 13.67 2.52 20.52
C LEU A 253 14.35 1.15 20.34
N LYS A 254 14.43 0.33 21.41
CA LYS A 254 14.69 -1.14 21.28
C LYS A 254 13.71 -2.08 21.99
N ALA A 255 12.69 -1.55 22.68
CA ALA A 255 11.58 -2.35 23.25
C ALA A 255 10.26 -2.22 22.46
N MET A 256 10.13 -1.24 21.55
CA MET A 256 8.90 -0.97 20.80
C MET A 256 9.05 -1.07 19.26
N ALA A 257 10.27 -1.31 18.76
CA ALA A 257 10.53 -1.57 17.34
C ALA A 257 10.30 -3.04 16.93
N GLN A 258 10.01 -3.94 17.88
CA GLN A 258 9.55 -5.29 17.56
C GLN A 258 8.03 -5.28 17.35
N PHE A 259 7.59 -5.43 16.10
CA PHE A 259 6.16 -5.43 15.70
C PHE A 259 5.27 -6.43 16.48
N LYS A 260 5.85 -7.47 17.10
CA LYS A 260 5.11 -8.57 17.75
C LYS A 260 4.50 -8.26 19.14
N THR A 261 4.68 -7.06 19.71
CA THR A 261 4.20 -6.75 21.09
C THR A 261 3.21 -5.59 21.24
N ARG A 262 2.79 -4.92 20.15
CA ARG A 262 1.79 -3.81 20.19
C ARG A 262 0.43 -4.21 20.82
N SER A 263 0.09 -5.51 20.78
CA SER A 263 -1.19 -6.06 21.27
C SER A 263 -1.36 -6.09 22.81
N LYS A 264 -0.31 -5.80 23.59
CA LYS A 264 -0.35 -5.94 25.08
C LYS A 264 -0.33 -4.61 25.87
N LEU A 265 -0.28 -3.45 25.21
CA LEU A 265 -0.22 -2.15 25.89
C LEU A 265 -1.58 -1.43 25.89
N SER A 266 -2.08 -1.11 27.08
CA SER A 266 -3.29 -0.29 27.25
C SER A 266 -3.10 1.15 26.77
N GLY A 267 -4.18 1.85 26.40
CA GLY A 267 -4.12 3.24 25.92
C GLY A 267 -3.44 4.20 26.90
N LYS A 268 -3.56 3.97 28.21
CA LYS A 268 -2.87 4.77 29.24
C LYS A 268 -1.35 4.59 29.21
N GLN A 269 -0.87 3.37 28.94
CA GLN A 269 0.58 3.10 28.81
C GLN A 269 1.14 3.71 27.52
N ARG A 270 0.38 3.62 26.40
CA ARG A 270 0.75 4.26 25.12
C ARG A 270 0.91 5.78 25.29
N LYS A 271 -0.05 6.45 25.96
CA LYS A 271 0.00 7.89 26.25
C LYS A 271 1.18 8.28 27.15
N GLN A 272 1.53 7.47 28.15
CA GLN A 272 2.69 7.74 29.01
C GLN A 272 4.03 7.59 28.27
N ALA A 273 4.19 6.55 27.43
CA ALA A 273 5.38 6.37 26.62
C ALA A 273 5.58 7.53 25.61
N MET A 274 4.50 8.02 24.99
CA MET A 274 4.52 9.19 24.12
C MET A 274 4.98 10.46 24.86
N LEU A 275 4.40 10.75 26.03
CA LEU A 275 4.78 11.91 26.83
C LEU A 275 6.24 11.85 27.29
N GLN A 276 6.75 10.66 27.63
CA GLN A 276 8.14 10.47 28.01
C GLN A 276 9.09 10.72 26.83
N ARG A 277 8.77 10.19 25.63
CA ARG A 277 9.51 10.48 24.39
C ARG A 277 9.54 11.99 24.07
N GLN A 278 8.41 12.68 24.24
CA GLN A 278 8.34 14.13 24.00
C GLN A 278 9.24 14.92 24.97
N GLN A 279 9.34 14.49 26.23
CA GLN A 279 10.29 15.09 27.18
C GLN A 279 11.76 14.82 26.78
N GLU A 280 12.10 13.58 26.39
CA GLU A 280 13.46 13.24 25.93
C GLU A 280 13.87 14.04 24.66
N ILE A 281 12.91 14.33 23.77
CA ILE A 281 13.12 15.21 22.60
C ILE A 281 13.33 16.66 23.04
N ALA A 282 12.50 17.17 23.96
CA ALA A 282 12.61 18.55 24.46
C ALA A 282 13.95 18.80 25.16
N ASP A 283 14.40 17.88 26.00
CA ASP A 283 15.69 17.95 26.71
C ASP A 283 16.88 17.97 25.73
N LEU A 284 16.80 17.21 24.63
CA LEU A 284 17.83 17.19 23.58
C LEU A 284 17.84 18.49 22.75
N GLN A 285 16.67 18.99 22.37
CA GLN A 285 16.51 20.29 21.71
C GLN A 285 17.08 21.41 22.58
N ASP A 286 16.77 21.42 23.88
CA ASP A 286 17.28 22.41 24.84
C ASP A 286 18.80 22.41 24.91
N ALA A 287 19.43 21.23 25.00
CA ALA A 287 20.89 21.10 25.05
C ALA A 287 21.59 21.73 23.83
N VAL A 288 21.07 21.52 22.63
CA VAL A 288 21.65 22.05 21.37
C VAL A 288 21.31 23.53 21.18
N ILE A 289 20.07 23.94 21.48
CA ILE A 289 19.65 25.34 21.36
C ILE A 289 20.43 26.22 22.34
N ASP A 290 20.72 25.73 23.55
CA ASP A 290 21.52 26.45 24.53
C ASP A 290 23.03 26.40 24.23
N SER A 291 23.54 25.38 23.51
CA SER A 291 24.94 25.37 23.04
C SER A 291 25.21 26.52 22.06
N VAL A 292 24.29 26.76 21.11
CA VAL A 292 24.34 27.90 20.17
C VAL A 292 24.22 29.24 20.89
N LYS A 293 23.23 29.40 21.78
CA LYS A 293 23.06 30.63 22.59
C LYS A 293 24.25 30.94 23.50
N ALA A 294 24.94 29.91 24.02
CA ALA A 294 26.11 30.09 24.87
C ALA A 294 27.32 30.62 24.08
N ASN A 295 27.50 30.20 22.82
CA ASN A 295 28.63 30.60 21.98
C ASN A 295 28.62 32.12 21.68
N ILE A 296 27.42 32.70 21.51
CA ILE A 296 27.17 34.15 21.43
C ILE A 296 27.71 34.91 22.66
N THR A 297 27.58 34.32 23.85
CA THR A 297 27.95 34.98 25.11
C THR A 297 29.47 35.02 25.31
N MET A 298 30.18 33.95 24.91
CA MET A 298 31.65 33.80 25.05
C MET A 298 32.46 34.83 24.25
N LYS A 299 31.97 35.28 23.08
CA LYS A 299 32.70 36.24 22.22
C LYS A 299 32.68 37.68 22.75
N THR A 300 31.78 38.03 23.66
CA THR A 300 31.60 39.41 24.14
C THR A 300 32.52 39.77 25.32
N ASN A 301 33.83 39.84 25.08
CA ASN A 301 34.81 40.31 26.07
C ASN A 301 34.69 41.83 26.35
N GLY A 302 33.65 42.22 27.10
CA GLY A 302 33.64 43.39 27.98
C GLY A 302 33.11 44.72 27.42
N LYS A 303 32.85 44.89 26.11
CA LYS A 303 32.30 46.15 25.56
C LYS A 303 31.29 45.95 24.42
N GLY A 304 30.01 46.09 24.74
CA GLY A 304 28.90 46.15 23.79
C GLY A 304 28.01 44.91 23.80
N LYS A 305 26.69 45.09 23.93
CA LYS A 305 25.71 44.02 23.78
C LYS A 305 25.46 43.77 22.30
N ALA A 306 26.19 42.84 21.69
CA ALA A 306 25.67 42.16 20.50
C ALA A 306 24.51 41.26 20.95
N LYS A 307 23.29 41.50 20.45
CA LYS A 307 22.24 40.47 20.50
C LYS A 307 22.67 39.39 19.50
N GLY A 308 22.78 38.14 19.95
CA GLY A 308 22.80 37.02 19.01
C GLY A 308 21.53 37.05 18.16
N LYS A 309 21.67 36.78 16.86
CA LYS A 309 20.54 36.82 15.91
C LYS A 309 19.86 35.47 15.75
N PHE A 310 20.38 34.40 16.37
CA PHE A 310 19.68 33.13 16.51
C PHE A 310 18.25 33.33 17.01
N LYS A 311 17.28 33.01 16.16
CA LYS A 311 15.84 33.04 16.45
C LYS A 311 15.31 31.64 16.23
N LEU A 312 14.84 31.01 17.29
CA LEU A 312 14.14 29.73 17.20
C LEU A 312 12.85 29.91 16.39
N GLY A 313 12.61 29.03 15.43
CA GLY A 313 11.32 28.85 14.76
C GLY A 313 10.49 27.81 15.53
N HIS A 314 10.19 26.68 14.90
CA HIS A 314 9.35 25.63 15.48
C HIS A 314 10.17 24.56 16.20
N ARG A 315 9.60 23.99 17.26
CA ARG A 315 10.07 22.73 17.85
C ARG A 315 9.13 21.61 17.45
N PHE A 316 9.67 20.55 16.86
CA PHE A 316 8.88 19.38 16.56
C PHE A 316 8.69 18.56 17.86
N LYS A 317 7.49 18.04 18.12
CA LYS A 317 7.19 17.37 19.40
C LYS A 317 7.57 15.89 19.36
N ASN A 318 7.28 15.22 18.25
CA ASN A 318 7.56 13.80 18.09
C ASN A 318 8.81 13.50 17.22
N ILE A 319 9.32 14.50 16.49
CA ILE A 319 10.54 14.43 15.67
C ILE A 319 11.69 15.07 16.45
N SER A 320 12.87 14.46 16.42
CA SER A 320 14.07 14.99 17.10
C SER A 320 14.69 16.11 16.27
N GLY A 321 14.13 17.32 16.33
CA GLY A 321 14.59 18.46 15.54
C GLY A 321 13.84 19.76 15.81
N PHE A 322 14.34 20.86 15.27
CA PHE A 322 13.73 22.19 15.36
C PHE A 322 14.10 23.04 14.14
N SER A 323 13.29 24.05 13.78
CA SER A 323 13.72 25.09 12.84
C SER A 323 14.27 26.32 13.55
N ALA A 324 15.18 27.03 12.90
CA ALA A 324 15.74 28.28 13.40
C ALA A 324 16.20 29.18 12.25
N GLU A 325 16.12 30.48 12.49
CA GLU A 325 16.84 31.50 11.72
C GLU A 325 18.20 31.71 12.38
N VAL A 326 19.29 31.45 11.63
CA VAL A 326 20.66 31.31 12.13
C VAL A 326 21.64 32.20 11.37
N THR A 327 22.64 32.76 12.05
CA THR A 327 23.78 33.39 11.36
C THR A 327 24.78 32.33 10.87
N TYR A 328 25.74 32.73 10.04
CA TYR A 328 26.85 31.87 9.63
C TYR A 328 27.64 31.31 10.85
N GLU A 329 27.79 32.10 11.93
CA GLU A 329 28.48 31.64 13.15
C GLU A 329 27.65 30.64 13.96
N ASP A 330 26.33 30.80 13.98
CA ASP A 330 25.39 29.85 14.60
C ASP A 330 25.36 28.55 13.79
N LEU A 331 25.38 28.62 12.46
CA LEU A 331 25.45 27.48 11.55
C LEU A 331 26.74 26.67 11.75
N GLU A 332 27.89 27.34 11.84
CA GLU A 332 29.16 26.67 12.20
C GLU A 332 29.12 26.04 13.59
N THR A 333 28.39 26.62 14.55
CA THR A 333 28.20 26.00 15.87
C THR A 333 27.39 24.71 15.76
N LEU A 334 26.27 24.74 15.03
CA LEU A 334 25.40 23.59 14.78
C LEU A 334 26.11 22.46 14.01
N LYS A 335 26.89 22.78 12.97
CA LYS A 335 27.67 21.80 12.21
C LYS A 335 28.66 21.01 13.09
N ASN A 336 29.19 21.66 14.13
CA ASN A 336 30.15 21.06 15.07
C ASN A 336 29.50 20.44 16.33
N ASP A 337 28.19 20.58 16.54
CA ASP A 337 27.49 19.99 17.68
C ASP A 337 27.34 18.46 17.50
N PRO A 338 27.70 17.63 18.49
CA PRO A 338 27.68 16.17 18.37
C PRO A 338 26.26 15.56 18.34
N PHE A 339 25.23 16.32 18.72
CA PHE A 339 23.83 15.86 18.68
C PHE A 339 23.11 16.27 17.39
N VAL A 340 23.66 17.20 16.62
CA VAL A 340 23.14 17.59 15.29
C VAL A 340 23.57 16.57 14.25
N ARG A 341 22.59 16.04 13.52
CA ARG A 341 22.73 15.00 12.49
C ARG A 341 22.75 15.61 11.09
N SER A 342 21.75 16.43 10.76
CA SER A 342 21.65 17.18 9.49
C SER A 342 21.08 18.59 9.73
N ILE A 343 21.34 19.48 8.78
CA ILE A 343 20.85 20.86 8.72
C ILE A 343 20.43 21.15 7.27
N GLU A 344 19.21 21.63 7.10
CA GLU A 344 18.46 21.58 5.84
C GLU A 344 17.82 22.96 5.58
N PRO A 345 17.71 23.45 4.33
CA PRO A 345 17.10 24.75 4.06
C PRO A 345 15.57 24.73 4.31
N VAL A 346 15.00 25.90 4.61
CA VAL A 346 13.53 26.09 4.61
C VAL A 346 13.09 26.64 3.26
N PHE A 347 12.09 26.02 2.65
CA PHE A 347 11.52 26.40 1.35
C PHE A 347 10.26 27.28 1.52
N GLU A 348 9.95 28.08 0.50
CA GLU A 348 8.71 28.85 0.33
C GLU A 348 7.84 28.22 -0.77
N LEU A 349 6.51 28.27 -0.62
CA LEU A 349 5.53 27.45 -1.36
C LEU A 349 4.27 28.30 -1.73
N THR A 350 3.55 28.02 -2.83
CA THR A 350 2.39 28.82 -3.33
C THR A 350 1.35 27.97 -4.10
N ALA A 351 0.12 28.48 -4.38
CA ALA A 351 -1.07 27.62 -4.70
C ALA A 351 -2.31 28.33 -5.39
N HIS A 352 -3.17 27.65 -6.24
CA HIS A 352 -4.52 28.07 -6.83
C HIS A 352 -5.43 26.90 -7.49
N LEU A 353 -6.81 26.97 -7.74
CA LEU A 353 -7.80 25.78 -7.94
C LEU A 353 -8.66 25.27 -9.24
N GLN A 354 -10.05 25.28 -9.41
CA GLN A 354 -11.05 24.18 -9.92
C GLN A 354 -12.22 24.31 -11.03
N GLN A 355 -12.72 23.24 -11.69
CA GLN A 355 -14.15 23.14 -12.18
C GLN A 355 -14.80 21.70 -12.19
N GLY A 356 -14.07 20.63 -11.87
CA GLY A 356 -14.45 19.24 -12.23
C GLY A 356 -15.28 18.32 -11.31
N LEU A 357 -16.37 18.77 -10.66
CA LEU A 357 -17.26 17.88 -9.88
C LEU A 357 -17.89 16.72 -10.71
N PRO A 358 -18.43 16.95 -11.92
CA PRO A 358 -18.99 15.89 -12.75
C PRO A 358 -17.92 14.95 -13.33
N LEU A 359 -16.71 15.46 -13.58
CA LEU A 359 -15.63 14.71 -14.22
C LEU A 359 -15.07 13.59 -13.32
N MET A 360 -15.20 13.72 -12.00
CA MET A 360 -14.85 12.68 -11.03
C MET A 360 -15.96 11.64 -10.81
N ASN A 361 -17.03 11.63 -11.62
CA ASN A 361 -18.21 10.75 -11.42
C ASN A 361 -18.86 10.89 -10.03
N ALA A 362 -18.67 12.05 -9.37
CA ALA A 362 -19.02 12.23 -7.96
C ALA A 362 -20.51 12.53 -7.74
N LEU A 363 -21.25 12.97 -8.77
CA LEU A 363 -22.61 13.51 -8.62
C LEU A 363 -23.63 12.50 -8.08
N ALA A 364 -23.48 11.21 -8.41
CA ALA A 364 -24.40 10.16 -7.98
C ALA A 364 -24.06 9.59 -6.59
N THR A 365 -22.77 9.50 -6.26
CA THR A 365 -22.29 8.88 -5.01
C THR A 365 -22.18 9.84 -3.84
N ARG A 366 -21.76 11.10 -4.09
CA ARG A 366 -21.65 12.15 -3.06
C ARG A 366 -22.91 12.33 -2.21
N PRO A 367 -24.16 12.32 -2.74
CA PRO A 367 -25.36 12.46 -1.91
C PRO A 367 -25.55 11.33 -0.90
N LEU A 368 -25.01 10.13 -1.19
CA LEU A 368 -25.02 8.96 -0.32
C LEU A 368 -23.85 9.03 0.66
N TYR A 369 -22.63 9.19 0.13
CA TYR A 369 -21.38 9.16 0.87
C TYR A 369 -20.67 10.51 0.76
N ASN A 370 -21.02 11.41 1.66
CA ASN A 370 -20.57 12.82 1.65
C ASN A 370 -19.42 13.11 2.65
N GLY A 371 -18.75 12.10 3.20
CA GLY A 371 -17.70 12.28 4.20
C GLY A 371 -18.20 12.55 5.62
N MET A 372 -19.49 12.39 5.91
CA MET A 372 -20.04 12.48 7.27
C MET A 372 -19.36 11.46 8.22
N GLY A 373 -19.12 11.87 9.46
CA GLY A 373 -18.49 11.02 10.48
C GLY A 373 -16.96 11.04 10.49
N LEU A 374 -16.33 11.90 9.68
CA LEU A 374 -14.88 12.14 9.67
C LEU A 374 -14.56 13.62 9.36
N SER A 375 -13.27 13.95 9.40
CA SER A 375 -12.76 15.27 9.04
C SER A 375 -11.55 15.23 8.11
N ILE A 376 -11.41 16.34 7.37
CA ILE A 376 -10.26 16.65 6.51
C ILE A 376 -9.49 17.80 7.18
N ALA A 377 -8.19 17.64 7.38
CA ALA A 377 -7.31 18.73 7.75
C ALA A 377 -6.79 19.44 6.49
N ILE A 378 -7.00 20.75 6.40
CA ILE A 378 -6.51 21.60 5.30
C ILE A 378 -5.23 22.28 5.80
N CYS A 379 -4.10 21.92 5.19
CA CYS A 379 -2.76 22.39 5.55
C CYS A 379 -2.34 23.50 4.57
N ASP A 380 -2.70 24.76 4.88
CA ASP A 380 -2.81 25.82 3.87
C ASP A 380 -2.72 27.27 4.45
N THR A 381 -3.35 28.29 3.86
CA THR A 381 -3.27 29.71 4.28
C THR A 381 -4.30 30.15 5.33
N GLY A 382 -5.10 29.22 5.85
CA GLY A 382 -6.24 29.49 6.75
C GLY A 382 -7.60 29.38 6.07
N ILE A 383 -8.64 29.04 6.84
CA ILE A 383 -10.03 28.92 6.40
C ILE A 383 -10.89 30.03 7.02
N ASP A 384 -11.57 30.82 6.18
CA ASP A 384 -12.59 31.75 6.64
C ASP A 384 -13.81 31.00 7.15
N SER A 385 -13.79 30.68 8.44
CA SER A 385 -14.90 30.05 9.17
C SER A 385 -16.11 30.97 9.38
N THR A 386 -16.08 32.21 8.87
CA THR A 386 -17.26 33.09 8.77
C THR A 386 -17.96 32.99 7.42
N HIS A 387 -17.32 32.37 6.42
CA HIS A 387 -17.93 32.13 5.11
C HIS A 387 -19.18 31.23 5.23
N PRO A 388 -20.35 31.60 4.67
CA PRO A 388 -21.61 30.87 4.90
C PRO A 388 -21.68 29.40 4.44
N ARG A 389 -20.63 28.85 3.83
CA ARG A 389 -20.46 27.43 3.44
C ARG A 389 -19.39 26.69 4.27
N LEU A 390 -18.75 27.40 5.20
CA LEU A 390 -17.64 26.96 6.04
C LEU A 390 -17.85 27.33 7.53
N ASP A 391 -18.99 27.96 7.85
CA ASP A 391 -19.40 28.37 9.18
C ASP A 391 -20.21 27.27 9.91
N GLY A 392 -21.02 27.63 10.90
CA GLY A 392 -21.98 26.70 11.52
C GLY A 392 -21.40 25.47 12.23
N GLY A 393 -20.08 25.44 12.49
CA GLY A 393 -19.38 24.25 12.98
C GLY A 393 -19.00 23.26 11.87
N LYS A 394 -18.79 23.72 10.63
CA LYS A 394 -18.08 23.00 9.57
C LYS A 394 -16.59 22.89 9.88
N VAL A 395 -15.92 24.01 10.16
CA VAL A 395 -14.60 24.05 10.77
C VAL A 395 -14.74 23.80 12.28
N ILE A 396 -14.09 22.77 12.80
CA ILE A 396 -14.27 22.28 14.19
C ILE A 396 -13.03 22.44 15.07
N GLY A 397 -11.89 22.81 14.50
CA GLY A 397 -10.65 23.08 15.21
C GLY A 397 -9.54 23.48 14.25
N GLY A 398 -8.36 23.77 14.80
CA GLY A 398 -7.23 24.23 14.00
C GLY A 398 -6.11 24.85 14.84
N TYR A 399 -5.04 25.28 14.17
CA TYR A 399 -3.91 25.98 14.78
C TYR A 399 -3.08 26.71 13.71
N ASP A 400 -2.54 27.88 14.03
CA ASP A 400 -1.67 28.63 13.14
C ASP A 400 -0.20 28.27 13.39
N PHE A 401 0.36 27.45 12.50
CA PHE A 401 1.78 27.11 12.49
C PHE A 401 2.62 28.16 11.79
N GLY A 402 2.07 28.95 10.87
CA GLY A 402 2.80 30.00 10.17
C GLY A 402 3.19 31.16 11.09
N ASP A 403 2.25 31.62 11.91
CA ASP A 403 2.46 32.70 12.89
C ASP A 403 2.61 32.19 14.35
N SER A 404 2.44 30.88 14.57
CA SER A 404 2.62 30.17 15.86
C SER A 404 1.65 30.56 16.98
N ASP A 405 0.37 30.69 16.64
CA ASP A 405 -0.70 30.96 17.61
C ASP A 405 -1.98 30.12 17.37
N GLY A 406 -3.03 30.41 18.14
CA GLY A 406 -4.26 29.61 18.17
C GLY A 406 -5.36 30.06 17.19
N ASP A 407 -5.11 31.04 16.33
CA ASP A 407 -6.10 31.60 15.40
C ASP A 407 -5.67 31.34 13.95
N PRO A 408 -6.05 30.19 13.34
CA PRO A 408 -5.67 29.85 11.97
C PRO A 408 -6.41 30.66 10.89
N SER A 409 -7.23 31.66 11.27
CA SER A 409 -8.02 32.46 10.33
C SER A 409 -7.14 33.10 9.24
N PRO A 410 -7.59 33.12 7.98
CA PRO A 410 -6.79 33.64 6.86
C PRO A 410 -6.65 35.15 6.95
N ASN A 411 -5.46 35.65 6.63
CA ASN A 411 -5.14 37.07 6.70
C ASN A 411 -4.81 37.62 5.30
N GLY A 412 -5.85 37.90 4.52
CA GLY A 412 -5.72 38.42 3.14
C GLY A 412 -5.22 37.41 2.11
N GLN A 413 -5.23 36.11 2.44
CA GLN A 413 -4.82 35.02 1.55
C GLN A 413 -5.87 33.92 1.57
N ALA A 414 -6.71 33.89 0.53
CA ALA A 414 -7.88 33.04 0.49
C ALA A 414 -7.59 31.57 0.13
N HIS A 415 -6.35 31.19 -0.20
CA HIS A 415 -6.04 29.87 -0.74
C HIS A 415 -6.67 28.71 0.05
N GLY A 416 -6.44 28.66 1.35
CA GLY A 416 -6.94 27.61 2.24
C GLY A 416 -8.46 27.60 2.37
N THR A 417 -9.07 28.79 2.38
CA THR A 417 -10.53 28.98 2.36
C THR A 417 -11.12 28.39 1.09
N CYS A 418 -10.49 28.69 -0.03
CA CYS A 418 -10.92 28.20 -1.31
C CYS A 418 -10.68 26.68 -1.44
N CYS A 419 -9.58 26.10 -0.90
CA CYS A 419 -9.37 24.65 -0.78
C CYS A 419 -10.42 23.95 0.08
N ALA A 420 -10.78 24.55 1.22
CA ALA A 420 -11.81 24.05 2.12
C ALA A 420 -13.19 23.96 1.44
N GLY A 421 -13.56 25.00 0.67
CA GLY A 421 -14.79 25.02 -0.12
C GLY A 421 -14.91 23.87 -1.12
N ILE A 422 -13.78 23.42 -1.67
CA ILE A 422 -13.68 22.31 -2.64
C ILE A 422 -13.78 20.95 -1.96
N ALA A 423 -13.00 20.77 -0.89
CA ALA A 423 -12.91 19.49 -0.21
C ALA A 423 -14.23 19.14 0.50
N ALA A 424 -14.78 20.07 1.30
CA ALA A 424 -15.90 19.77 2.19
C ALA A 424 -16.89 20.93 2.47
N GLY A 425 -16.81 22.06 1.76
CA GLY A 425 -17.75 23.16 1.94
C GLY A 425 -19.21 22.75 1.72
N ASP A 426 -20.12 23.31 2.50
CA ASP A 426 -21.53 22.93 2.51
C ASP A 426 -22.26 23.24 1.18
N LEU A 427 -23.40 22.57 0.97
CA LEU A 427 -24.21 22.72 -0.24
C LEU A 427 -24.57 24.20 -0.51
N GLY A 428 -24.42 24.65 -1.75
CA GLY A 428 -24.77 25.99 -2.21
C GLY A 428 -25.34 25.98 -3.63
N THR A 429 -25.71 27.16 -4.13
CA THR A 429 -26.11 27.41 -5.53
C THR A 429 -25.73 28.84 -5.96
N VAL A 430 -24.57 29.32 -5.49
CA VAL A 430 -24.08 30.68 -5.79
C VAL A 430 -23.11 30.59 -6.96
N GLY A 431 -23.48 31.18 -8.10
CA GLY A 431 -22.76 30.93 -9.35
C GLY A 431 -22.76 29.43 -9.67
N ASP A 432 -21.59 28.89 -9.99
CA ASP A 432 -21.42 27.46 -10.24
C ASP A 432 -21.06 26.67 -8.95
N TYR A 433 -21.01 27.32 -7.78
CA TYR A 433 -20.75 26.64 -6.51
C TYR A 433 -21.95 25.78 -6.08
N ILE A 434 -21.76 24.46 -6.08
CA ILE A 434 -22.76 23.49 -5.62
C ILE A 434 -22.38 22.76 -4.31
N GLY A 435 -21.35 23.22 -3.59
CA GLY A 435 -20.77 22.52 -2.42
C GLY A 435 -19.61 21.60 -2.80
N GLY A 436 -18.71 21.35 -1.85
CA GLY A 436 -17.53 20.51 -2.02
C GLY A 436 -17.84 19.02 -2.23
N ILE A 437 -16.82 18.21 -2.54
CA ILE A 437 -17.00 16.75 -2.77
C ILE A 437 -17.56 16.07 -1.51
N ALA A 438 -16.88 16.23 -0.37
CA ALA A 438 -17.27 15.67 0.91
C ALA A 438 -18.03 16.69 1.75
N ASN A 439 -19.14 17.22 1.23
CA ASN A 439 -19.90 18.29 1.90
C ASN A 439 -20.51 17.90 3.27
N GLY A 440 -20.41 16.65 3.71
CA GLY A 440 -20.79 16.19 5.06
C GLY A 440 -19.60 16.10 6.03
N ALA A 441 -18.36 16.08 5.53
CA ALA A 441 -17.17 16.07 6.36
C ALA A 441 -17.01 17.37 7.16
N LYS A 442 -16.28 17.26 8.27
CA LYS A 442 -15.80 18.39 9.06
C LYS A 442 -14.40 18.81 8.62
N LEU A 443 -14.00 20.02 9.01
CA LEU A 443 -12.71 20.60 8.64
C LEU A 443 -11.88 20.94 9.86
N TYR A 444 -10.58 20.65 9.78
CA TYR A 444 -9.55 21.21 10.65
C TYR A 444 -8.71 22.21 9.85
N ASP A 445 -8.50 23.40 10.41
CA ASP A 445 -7.77 24.50 9.78
C ASP A 445 -6.33 24.57 10.29
N LEU A 446 -5.37 24.15 9.47
CA LEU A 446 -3.95 24.14 9.82
C LEU A 446 -3.22 25.16 8.95
N LYS A 447 -3.30 26.43 9.38
CA LYS A 447 -2.63 27.53 8.70
C LYS A 447 -1.11 27.38 8.83
N ILE A 448 -0.42 27.26 7.70
CA ILE A 448 1.04 27.11 7.60
C ILE A 448 1.73 28.35 6.99
N SER A 449 0.97 29.24 6.33
CA SER A 449 1.50 30.48 5.78
C SER A 449 1.69 31.55 6.86
N HIS A 450 2.81 32.28 6.81
CA HIS A 450 3.10 33.37 7.76
C HIS A 450 2.53 34.72 7.27
N GLY A 451 1.79 35.41 8.13
CA GLY A 451 1.20 36.73 7.86
C GLY A 451 0.30 36.74 6.62
N THR A 452 0.48 37.73 5.76
CA THR A 452 -0.34 37.95 4.55
C THR A 452 0.34 37.49 3.25
N GLY A 453 1.49 36.80 3.35
CA GLY A 453 2.39 36.54 2.22
C GLY A 453 1.98 35.39 1.31
N GLY A 454 1.10 34.49 1.78
CA GLY A 454 0.70 33.28 1.06
C GLY A 454 1.75 32.16 1.10
N SER A 455 3.01 32.48 1.37
CA SER A 455 4.10 31.50 1.53
C SER A 455 4.11 30.84 2.90
N ALA A 456 4.34 29.51 2.92
CA ALA A 456 4.55 28.71 4.12
C ALA A 456 6.00 28.26 4.28
N GLU A 457 6.41 28.01 5.52
CA GLU A 457 7.71 27.39 5.84
C GLU A 457 7.58 25.86 5.90
N THR A 458 8.55 25.14 5.34
CA THR A 458 8.74 23.69 5.49
C THR A 458 8.46 23.18 6.91
N ALA A 459 8.97 23.90 7.92
CA ALA A 459 8.86 23.52 9.32
C ALA A 459 7.45 23.73 9.93
N ALA A 460 6.68 24.70 9.43
CA ALA A 460 5.27 24.86 9.79
C ALA A 460 4.44 23.69 9.24
N MET A 461 4.74 23.25 8.01
CA MET A 461 4.07 22.12 7.35
C MET A 461 4.36 20.78 8.05
N VAL A 462 5.62 20.54 8.46
CA VAL A 462 6.00 19.39 9.31
C VAL A 462 5.23 19.40 10.64
N ALA A 463 5.12 20.57 11.28
CA ALA A 463 4.43 20.70 12.56
C ALA A 463 2.90 20.50 12.44
N ALA A 464 2.29 20.95 11.34
CA ALA A 464 0.88 20.71 11.03
C ALA A 464 0.58 19.22 10.82
N TRP A 465 1.43 18.50 10.07
CA TRP A 465 1.29 17.06 9.87
C TRP A 465 1.47 16.26 11.19
N ASP A 466 2.44 16.61 12.03
CA ASP A 466 2.62 16.03 13.38
C ASP A 466 1.41 16.31 14.31
N TRP A 467 0.77 17.47 14.14
CA TRP A 467 -0.40 17.86 14.92
C TRP A 467 -1.62 16.98 14.61
N CYS A 468 -1.90 16.69 13.34
CA CYS A 468 -3.00 15.81 12.92
C CYS A 468 -2.98 14.46 13.64
N ILE A 469 -1.81 13.84 13.79
CA ILE A 469 -1.64 12.54 14.47
C ILE A 469 -2.07 12.64 15.94
N THR A 470 -1.77 13.77 16.59
CA THR A 470 -2.06 13.98 18.02
C THR A 470 -3.53 14.29 18.28
N HIS A 471 -4.17 15.05 17.39
CA HIS A 471 -5.54 15.56 17.54
C HIS A 471 -6.55 14.79 16.68
N GLN A 472 -6.14 13.64 16.12
CA GLN A 472 -6.95 12.78 15.25
C GLN A 472 -8.34 12.47 15.81
N TYR A 473 -8.46 12.34 17.14
CA TYR A 473 -9.70 12.00 17.84
C TYR A 473 -10.11 13.08 18.86
N ASP A 474 -9.76 14.35 18.63
CA ASP A 474 -10.22 15.46 19.48
C ASP A 474 -11.74 15.66 19.38
N ASP A 475 -12.31 15.45 18.19
CA ASP A 475 -13.70 15.04 18.01
C ASP A 475 -13.76 13.57 17.57
N PRO A 476 -14.02 12.61 18.49
CA PRO A 476 -14.15 11.19 18.15
C PRO A 476 -15.31 10.85 17.21
N ALA A 477 -16.26 11.76 17.01
CA ALA A 477 -17.37 11.58 16.07
C ALA A 477 -17.00 12.05 14.64
N ASN A 478 -15.92 12.83 14.48
CA ASN A 478 -15.43 13.32 13.19
C ASN A 478 -13.88 13.26 13.12
N PRO A 479 -13.25 12.08 13.32
CA PRO A 479 -11.80 11.97 13.39
C PRO A 479 -11.11 12.40 12.10
N ILE A 480 -9.88 12.89 12.22
CA ILE A 480 -9.05 13.29 11.06
C ILE A 480 -8.65 12.03 10.31
N MET A 481 -9.21 11.84 9.11
CA MET A 481 -8.91 10.69 8.24
C MET A 481 -8.14 11.11 6.98
N VAL A 482 -8.13 12.41 6.66
CA VAL A 482 -7.52 12.96 5.45
C VAL A 482 -6.75 14.24 5.78
N VAL A 483 -5.57 14.42 5.18
CA VAL A 483 -4.83 15.69 5.16
C VAL A 483 -4.67 16.13 3.70
N SER A 484 -5.11 17.35 3.38
CA SER A 484 -4.90 17.97 2.06
C SER A 484 -3.84 19.06 2.19
N THR A 485 -2.77 18.98 1.41
CA THR A 485 -1.66 19.94 1.43
C THR A 485 -1.38 20.46 0.03
N SER A 486 -1.89 21.64 -0.29
CA SER A 486 -1.85 22.20 -1.64
C SER A 486 -0.61 23.07 -1.91
N PHE A 487 0.48 22.73 -1.22
CA PHE A 487 1.68 23.52 -1.01
C PHE A 487 2.91 22.64 -1.32
N GLY A 488 3.80 23.11 -2.18
CA GLY A 488 4.97 22.36 -2.62
C GLY A 488 5.93 23.14 -3.52
N GLY A 489 7.06 22.52 -3.87
CA GLY A 489 8.10 23.07 -4.73
C GLY A 489 9.29 22.13 -4.92
N GLY A 490 10.28 22.52 -5.72
CA GLY A 490 11.40 21.65 -6.10
C GLY A 490 11.08 20.79 -7.34
N SER A 491 11.99 19.89 -7.70
CA SER A 491 11.92 19.09 -8.94
C SER A 491 12.57 17.73 -8.73
N HIS A 492 11.77 16.72 -8.44
CA HIS A 492 12.21 15.38 -8.09
C HIS A 492 11.66 14.34 -9.06
N SER A 493 12.55 13.63 -9.78
CA SER A 493 12.20 12.59 -10.76
C SER A 493 11.98 11.20 -10.15
N GLY A 494 12.11 11.10 -8.83
CA GLY A 494 12.05 9.87 -8.05
C GLY A 494 11.75 10.22 -6.59
N ILE A 495 11.47 9.19 -5.78
CA ILE A 495 11.12 9.34 -4.37
C ILE A 495 12.14 10.22 -3.63
N CYS A 496 11.63 11.22 -2.90
CA CYS A 496 12.42 12.29 -2.28
C CYS A 496 12.46 12.24 -0.75
N ASP A 497 12.30 11.03 -0.17
CA ASP A 497 12.27 10.80 1.28
C ASP A 497 13.46 11.39 2.08
N GLY A 498 14.60 11.60 1.41
CA GLY A 498 15.80 12.23 1.99
C GLY A 498 15.91 13.75 1.82
N GLU A 499 14.98 14.43 1.14
CA GLU A 499 15.01 15.89 0.94
C GLU A 499 14.76 16.64 2.25
N VAL A 500 13.71 16.23 2.98
CA VAL A 500 13.36 16.74 4.31
C VAL A 500 12.91 15.56 5.17
N GLU A 501 13.86 14.89 5.82
CA GLU A 501 13.58 13.64 6.57
C GLU A 501 12.50 13.81 7.65
N SER A 502 12.40 15.01 8.25
CA SER A 502 11.36 15.32 9.25
C SER A 502 9.95 15.29 8.67
N MET A 503 9.79 15.62 7.38
CA MET A 503 8.51 15.53 6.68
C MET A 503 8.19 14.09 6.29
N THR A 504 9.19 13.30 5.91
CA THR A 504 9.06 11.87 5.66
C THR A 504 8.63 11.11 6.93
N ASP A 505 9.27 11.39 8.08
CA ASP A 505 8.88 10.85 9.39
C ASP A 505 7.43 11.27 9.75
N ALA A 506 6.99 12.49 9.39
CA ALA A 506 5.61 12.96 9.61
C ALA A 506 4.60 12.26 8.70
N ALA A 507 4.90 12.10 7.40
CA ALA A 507 4.07 11.37 6.44
C ALA A 507 3.89 9.89 6.84
N ALA A 508 4.99 9.23 7.24
CA ALA A 508 4.94 7.87 7.77
C ALA A 508 4.14 7.79 9.08
N GLY A 509 4.19 8.85 9.90
CA GLY A 509 3.39 8.98 11.12
C GLY A 509 1.88 9.09 10.85
N LEU A 510 1.48 9.89 9.86
CA LEU A 510 0.11 10.01 9.38
C LEU A 510 -0.38 8.67 8.82
N ASN A 511 0.41 8.06 7.93
CA ASN A 511 0.07 6.78 7.31
C ASN A 511 -0.14 5.68 8.39
N ALA A 512 0.79 5.56 9.34
CA ALA A 512 0.68 4.62 10.46
C ALA A 512 -0.45 4.92 11.46
N ALA A 513 -1.08 6.10 11.41
CA ALA A 513 -2.29 6.47 12.15
C ALA A 513 -3.59 6.22 11.35
N GLY A 514 -3.48 5.70 10.11
CA GLY A 514 -4.61 5.50 9.21
C GLY A 514 -5.05 6.77 8.47
N ILE A 515 -4.27 7.85 8.53
CA ILE A 515 -4.60 9.14 7.93
C ILE A 515 -4.00 9.20 6.53
N THR A 516 -4.82 9.39 5.51
CA THR A 516 -4.35 9.56 4.13
C THR A 516 -3.90 11.00 3.91
N VAL A 517 -2.65 11.22 3.51
CA VAL A 517 -2.11 12.54 3.21
C VAL A 517 -1.93 12.71 1.71
N LEU A 518 -2.48 13.80 1.16
CA LEU A 518 -2.41 14.15 -0.25
C LEU A 518 -1.63 15.45 -0.41
N ALA A 519 -0.81 15.54 -1.45
CA ALA A 519 -0.11 16.76 -1.82
C ALA A 519 -0.13 17.03 -3.33
N SER A 520 -0.24 18.31 -3.70
CA SER A 520 -0.21 18.75 -5.09
C SER A 520 1.17 18.59 -5.73
N SER A 521 1.25 18.04 -6.94
CA SER A 521 2.51 17.77 -7.65
C SER A 521 3.30 19.02 -8.08
N GLY A 522 2.67 20.19 -8.19
CA GLY A 522 3.29 21.47 -8.54
C GLY A 522 2.96 21.95 -9.96
N ASN A 523 3.26 23.23 -10.22
CA ASN A 523 2.72 23.98 -11.37
C ASN A 523 3.80 24.44 -12.37
N ASP A 524 4.98 23.82 -12.37
CA ASP A 524 6.14 24.19 -13.19
C ASP A 524 6.13 23.54 -14.60
N GLY A 525 5.13 22.70 -14.87
CA GLY A 525 4.94 21.95 -16.11
C GLY A 525 5.94 20.82 -16.33
N TYR A 526 6.69 20.40 -15.31
CA TYR A 526 7.71 19.36 -15.42
C TYR A 526 7.15 18.08 -16.04
N THR A 527 8.00 17.44 -16.84
CA THR A 527 7.66 16.29 -17.69
C THR A 527 8.23 14.96 -17.21
N ALA A 528 9.12 15.01 -16.21
CA ALA A 528 9.73 13.84 -15.59
C ALA A 528 10.07 14.09 -14.11
N ALA A 529 9.35 14.99 -13.45
CA ALA A 529 9.55 15.37 -12.06
C ALA A 529 8.27 15.93 -11.42
N ILE A 530 8.14 15.76 -10.10
CA ILE A 530 7.12 16.41 -9.27
C ILE A 530 7.80 17.13 -8.08
N GLY A 531 7.08 18.04 -7.43
CA GLY A 531 7.57 18.79 -6.28
C GLY A 531 7.53 18.01 -4.97
N TRP A 532 8.36 18.43 -4.02
CA TRP A 532 8.22 18.10 -2.60
C TRP A 532 7.05 18.91 -2.00
N PRO A 533 6.22 18.35 -1.09
CA PRO A 533 6.33 17.03 -0.46
C PRO A 533 5.63 15.90 -1.24
N ALA A 534 5.10 16.15 -2.43
CA ALA A 534 4.36 15.13 -3.19
C ALA A 534 5.25 13.94 -3.60
N CYS A 535 6.56 14.13 -3.80
CA CYS A 535 7.51 13.04 -4.06
C CYS A 535 7.86 12.13 -2.86
N ILE A 536 7.23 12.26 -1.69
CA ILE A 536 7.51 11.43 -0.49
C ILE A 536 6.70 10.12 -0.55
N SER A 537 7.32 8.98 -0.24
CA SER A 537 6.73 7.62 -0.39
C SER A 537 5.38 7.38 0.29
N ASN A 538 5.05 8.15 1.33
CA ASN A 538 3.82 8.01 2.12
C ASN A 538 2.77 9.10 1.81
N VAL A 539 2.98 9.88 0.74
CA VAL A 539 2.12 10.99 0.33
C VAL A 539 1.51 10.65 -1.02
N VAL A 540 0.18 10.75 -1.12
CA VAL A 540 -0.52 10.60 -2.40
C VAL A 540 -0.30 11.87 -3.22
N SER A 541 0.47 11.76 -4.29
CA SER A 541 0.81 12.87 -5.17
C SER A 541 -0.28 13.12 -6.22
N VAL A 542 -0.71 14.38 -6.34
CA VAL A 542 -1.89 14.73 -7.16
C VAL A 542 -1.55 15.75 -8.24
N GLY A 543 -1.71 15.35 -9.50
CA GLY A 543 -1.57 16.20 -10.70
C GLY A 543 -2.92 16.65 -11.26
N ALA A 544 -2.90 17.64 -12.14
CA ALA A 544 -4.09 18.32 -12.64
C ALA A 544 -4.47 17.89 -14.07
N VAL A 545 -5.76 17.61 -14.28
CA VAL A 545 -6.40 17.64 -15.61
C VAL A 545 -7.35 18.84 -15.71
N TYR A 546 -7.58 19.32 -16.93
CA TYR A 546 -8.70 20.21 -17.20
C TYR A 546 -10.04 19.47 -17.03
N ASP A 547 -11.07 20.22 -16.68
CA ASP A 547 -12.43 19.76 -16.45
C ASP A 547 -13.41 20.07 -17.59
N ALA A 548 -13.05 21.04 -18.43
CA ALA A 548 -13.89 21.50 -19.53
C ALA A 548 -13.05 21.90 -20.77
N ALA A 549 -13.75 21.97 -21.90
CA ALA A 549 -13.22 22.50 -23.15
C ALA A 549 -13.01 24.02 -23.07
N GLY A 550 -11.84 24.52 -23.48
CA GLY A 550 -11.59 25.96 -23.47
C GLY A 550 -10.19 26.40 -23.89
N SER A 551 -10.00 27.72 -23.89
CA SER A 551 -8.67 28.33 -23.96
C SER A 551 -8.33 28.87 -22.57
N TYR A 552 -7.20 28.42 -22.02
CA TYR A 552 -6.73 28.83 -20.71
C TYR A 552 -5.29 29.32 -20.79
N SER A 553 -4.96 30.26 -19.91
CA SER A 553 -3.61 30.81 -19.74
C SER A 553 -3.22 30.66 -18.28
N PHE A 554 -2.06 30.08 -18.05
CA PHE A 554 -1.43 29.96 -16.74
C PHE A 554 -0.03 30.60 -16.81
N SER A 555 0.52 31.05 -15.69
CA SER A 555 1.77 31.84 -15.63
C SER A 555 2.94 31.28 -16.48
N LEU A 556 2.99 29.95 -16.61
CA LEU A 556 3.97 29.18 -17.38
C LEU A 556 3.61 28.99 -18.87
N CYS A 557 2.32 28.84 -19.20
CA CYS A 557 1.85 28.24 -20.46
C CYS A 557 0.44 28.68 -20.86
N ASP A 558 0.24 28.84 -22.18
CA ASP A 558 -1.08 28.99 -22.80
C ASP A 558 -1.51 27.65 -23.42
N ASP A 559 -2.74 27.22 -23.15
CA ASP A 559 -3.36 26.05 -23.77
C ASP A 559 -4.68 26.48 -24.45
N PRO A 560 -4.67 26.75 -25.76
CA PRO A 560 -5.84 27.26 -26.49
C PRO A 560 -6.89 26.19 -26.80
N ASP A 561 -6.50 24.92 -26.71
CA ASP A 561 -7.29 23.73 -27.09
C ASP A 561 -7.42 22.76 -25.90
N ALA A 562 -7.54 23.29 -24.68
CA ALA A 562 -7.75 22.49 -23.48
C ALA A 562 -9.11 21.77 -23.54
N GLU A 563 -9.16 20.55 -23.02
CA GLU A 563 -10.32 19.66 -23.07
C GLU A 563 -10.42 18.86 -21.77
N ALA A 564 -11.63 18.46 -21.38
CA ALA A 564 -11.82 17.63 -20.19
C ALA A 564 -10.96 16.35 -20.24
N ASP A 565 -10.43 15.92 -19.11
CA ASP A 565 -9.53 14.76 -18.98
C ASP A 565 -8.20 14.88 -19.76
N ARG A 566 -7.79 16.10 -20.16
CA ARG A 566 -6.43 16.39 -20.64
C ARG A 566 -5.57 16.92 -19.49
N VAL A 567 -4.37 16.36 -19.28
CA VAL A 567 -3.39 16.87 -18.29
C VAL A 567 -3.08 18.34 -18.58
N THR A 568 -3.12 19.19 -17.55
CA THR A 568 -2.91 20.63 -17.72
C THR A 568 -1.46 20.94 -18.08
N CYS A 569 -1.25 21.96 -18.91
CA CYS A 569 0.10 22.31 -19.38
C CYS A 569 1.09 22.55 -18.23
N TYR A 570 0.60 23.11 -17.11
CA TYR A 570 1.38 23.41 -15.91
C TYR A 570 1.53 22.24 -14.91
N SER A 571 0.72 21.16 -14.98
CA SER A 571 0.83 20.08 -14.00
C SER A 571 2.21 19.42 -14.07
N ASN A 572 2.93 19.35 -12.96
CA ASN A 572 4.13 18.53 -12.88
C ASN A 572 3.75 17.04 -13.04
N SER A 573 4.59 16.27 -13.73
CA SER A 573 4.35 14.87 -14.10
C SER A 573 5.63 14.05 -14.04
N ALA A 574 5.54 12.83 -13.49
CA ALA A 574 6.63 11.87 -13.36
C ALA A 574 6.09 10.44 -13.27
N ASP A 575 6.95 9.44 -13.43
CA ASP A 575 6.58 8.04 -13.19
C ASP A 575 6.15 7.80 -11.72
N ILE A 576 6.66 8.61 -10.78
CA ILE A 576 6.28 8.59 -9.35
C ILE A 576 5.03 9.40 -9.00
N LEU A 577 4.38 10.06 -9.97
CA LEU A 577 3.06 10.67 -9.71
C LEU A 577 2.04 9.56 -9.43
N ASP A 578 1.13 9.72 -8.48
CA ASP A 578 0.13 8.70 -8.17
C ASP A 578 -1.11 8.89 -9.05
N ILE A 579 -1.83 9.98 -8.80
CA ILE A 579 -3.17 10.21 -9.32
C ILE A 579 -3.29 11.58 -9.99
N LEU A 580 -4.30 11.71 -10.83
CA LEU A 580 -4.77 12.97 -11.37
C LEU A 580 -6.14 13.31 -10.75
N ALA A 581 -6.44 14.59 -10.64
CA ALA A 581 -7.79 15.05 -10.36
C ALA A 581 -8.05 16.39 -11.09
N PRO A 582 -9.32 16.79 -11.23
CA PRO A 582 -9.64 17.99 -11.98
C PRO A 582 -9.11 19.27 -11.35
N SER A 583 -9.03 20.30 -12.17
CA SER A 583 -8.37 21.56 -11.90
C SER A 583 -8.70 22.56 -12.99
N ASN A 584 -8.57 23.84 -12.65
CA ASN A 584 -8.66 25.06 -13.46
C ASN A 584 -9.99 25.84 -13.31
N ASN A 585 -9.92 27.13 -12.97
CA ASN A 585 -11.04 28.10 -12.84
C ASN A 585 -12.12 27.85 -11.77
N ALA A 586 -11.69 27.67 -10.50
CA ALA A 586 -12.53 27.43 -9.32
C ALA A 586 -13.69 28.36 -9.27
N TYR A 587 -14.90 27.82 -9.37
CA TYR A 587 -16.02 28.40 -8.66
C TYR A 587 -16.10 27.80 -7.26
N THR A 588 -15.40 28.43 -6.30
CA THR A 588 -15.33 28.00 -4.89
C THR A 588 -15.40 29.21 -3.96
N THR A 589 -15.53 28.94 -2.66
CA THR A 589 -15.56 29.94 -1.58
C THR A 589 -14.31 30.82 -1.58
N ASP A 590 -14.44 32.11 -1.31
CA ASP A 590 -13.37 33.08 -1.09
C ASP A 590 -13.43 33.57 0.37
N ILE A 591 -12.51 34.43 0.80
CA ILE A 591 -12.70 35.18 2.06
C ILE A 591 -13.89 36.13 1.87
N VAL A 592 -14.79 36.20 2.85
CA VAL A 592 -16.01 37.04 2.78
C VAL A 592 -15.67 38.51 2.53
N GLY A 593 -16.40 39.14 1.61
CA GLY A 593 -16.23 40.56 1.30
C GLY A 593 -15.06 40.85 0.37
N SER A 594 -14.14 41.74 0.78
CA SER A 594 -13.11 42.32 -0.10
C SER A 594 -11.68 41.85 0.15
N ASP A 595 -11.51 40.96 1.11
CA ASP A 595 -10.19 40.61 1.65
C ASP A 595 -9.63 39.32 1.00
N GLY A 596 -10.41 38.72 0.09
CA GLY A 596 -10.06 37.54 -0.70
C GLY A 596 -9.44 37.85 -2.07
N TYR A 597 -9.50 36.87 -2.97
CA TYR A 597 -9.03 37.05 -4.36
C TYR A 597 -9.97 37.91 -5.20
N SER A 598 -11.24 37.97 -4.81
CA SER A 598 -12.28 38.79 -5.42
C SER A 598 -12.91 39.75 -4.40
N SER A 599 -13.80 40.63 -4.86
CA SER A 599 -14.55 41.55 -4.00
C SER A 599 -15.89 40.96 -3.52
N GLY A 600 -16.00 39.64 -3.45
CA GLY A 600 -17.15 38.93 -2.92
C GLY A 600 -16.76 37.53 -2.45
N ASP A 601 -17.73 36.82 -1.88
CA ASP A 601 -17.48 35.62 -1.08
C ASP A 601 -17.08 34.36 -1.91
N TYR A 602 -16.87 34.49 -3.22
CA TYR A 602 -16.55 33.37 -4.13
C TYR A 602 -15.54 33.76 -5.20
N SER A 603 -14.50 32.95 -5.36
CA SER A 603 -13.61 33.02 -6.52
C SER A 603 -14.23 32.24 -7.68
N ALA A 604 -13.94 32.67 -8.91
CA ALA A 604 -14.43 32.07 -10.16
C ALA A 604 -13.29 31.66 -11.14
N THR A 605 -12.02 31.89 -10.78
CA THR A 605 -10.86 31.81 -11.70
C THR A 605 -9.59 31.27 -11.04
N PHE A 606 -9.73 30.65 -9.89
CA PHE A 606 -8.62 30.09 -9.14
C PHE A 606 -8.19 28.79 -9.86
N GLY A 607 -6.94 28.58 -10.30
CA GLY A 607 -6.53 27.40 -11.11
C GLY A 607 -5.21 26.73 -10.69
N GLY A 608 -5.02 25.41 -10.77
CA GLY A 608 -3.72 24.76 -10.45
C GLY A 608 -3.78 23.31 -9.89
N THR A 609 -2.62 22.63 -9.79
CA THR A 609 -2.52 21.30 -9.12
C THR A 609 -2.97 21.32 -7.67
N SER A 610 -2.93 22.50 -7.07
CA SER A 610 -3.44 22.75 -5.73
C SER A 610 -4.90 22.31 -5.58
N ALA A 611 -5.70 22.13 -6.67
CA ALA A 611 -7.14 21.73 -6.70
C ALA A 611 -7.35 20.26 -6.81
N ALA A 612 -6.54 19.65 -7.65
CA ALA A 612 -6.52 18.22 -7.82
C ALA A 612 -6.35 17.60 -6.43
N CYS A 613 -5.48 18.19 -5.58
CA CYS A 613 -5.31 17.84 -4.18
C CYS A 613 -6.62 17.84 -3.33
N PRO A 614 -7.34 18.94 -3.05
CA PRO A 614 -8.57 18.96 -2.27
C PRO A 614 -9.77 18.30 -2.98
N TYR A 615 -9.78 18.22 -4.31
CA TYR A 615 -10.75 17.38 -5.04
C TYR A 615 -10.54 15.91 -4.68
N ALA A 616 -9.30 15.42 -4.82
CA ALA A 616 -8.93 14.07 -4.43
C ALA A 616 -9.11 13.85 -2.92
N ALA A 617 -8.78 14.80 -2.06
CA ALA A 617 -8.95 14.70 -0.61
C ALA A 617 -10.43 14.60 -0.22
N GLY A 618 -11.29 15.38 -0.87
CA GLY A 618 -12.74 15.25 -0.74
C GLY A 618 -13.24 13.89 -1.25
N ALA A 619 -12.70 13.37 -2.35
CA ALA A 619 -13.03 12.03 -2.84
C ALA A 619 -12.57 10.93 -1.87
N VAL A 620 -11.39 11.05 -1.27
CA VAL A 620 -10.93 10.15 -0.20
C VAL A 620 -11.86 10.21 1.01
N ALA A 621 -12.30 11.41 1.42
CA ALA A 621 -13.24 11.57 2.52
C ALA A 621 -14.61 10.92 2.23
N ALA A 622 -15.13 11.08 1.01
CA ALA A 622 -16.34 10.38 0.57
C ALA A 622 -16.15 8.85 0.56
N LEU A 623 -15.07 8.35 -0.05
CA LEU A 623 -14.70 6.92 -0.07
C LEU A 623 -14.53 6.34 1.35
N GLN A 624 -13.92 7.07 2.28
CA GLN A 624 -13.75 6.66 3.67
C GLN A 624 -15.10 6.61 4.41
N SER A 625 -16.03 7.54 4.14
CA SER A 625 -17.39 7.44 4.70
C SER A 625 -18.15 6.25 4.12
N ALA A 626 -18.01 5.96 2.83
CA ALA A 626 -18.60 4.79 2.19
C ALA A 626 -18.05 3.49 2.81
N ALA A 627 -16.73 3.34 2.88
CA ALA A 627 -16.09 2.17 3.50
C ALA A 627 -16.53 1.98 4.95
N LYS A 628 -16.62 3.07 5.71
CA LYS A 628 -17.06 3.02 7.11
C LYS A 628 -18.50 2.55 7.27
N GLU A 629 -19.37 2.88 6.32
CA GLU A 629 -20.77 2.47 6.29
C GLU A 629 -20.94 1.03 5.78
N THR A 630 -20.21 0.63 4.72
CA THR A 630 -20.36 -0.69 4.10
C THR A 630 -19.56 -1.80 4.78
N THR A 631 -18.30 -1.56 5.17
CA THR A 631 -17.42 -2.57 5.79
C THR A 631 -17.33 -2.44 7.31
N GLY A 632 -17.87 -1.36 7.87
CA GLY A 632 -17.75 -1.04 9.30
C GLY A 632 -16.40 -0.46 9.72
N SER A 633 -15.41 -0.34 8.82
CA SER A 633 -14.08 0.22 9.11
C SER A 633 -13.63 1.26 8.08
N TYR A 634 -12.77 2.18 8.52
CA TYR A 634 -12.02 3.03 7.59
C TYR A 634 -10.93 2.21 6.90
N LEU A 635 -10.69 2.52 5.63
CA LEU A 635 -9.57 1.99 4.85
C LEU A 635 -8.24 2.52 5.39
N SER A 636 -7.18 1.72 5.26
CA SER A 636 -5.81 2.21 5.35
C SER A 636 -5.45 3.11 4.16
N PRO A 637 -4.43 3.97 4.27
CA PRO A 637 -3.98 4.81 3.15
C PRO A 637 -3.51 4.02 1.93
N GLU A 638 -2.97 2.81 2.12
CA GLU A 638 -2.57 1.89 1.04
C GLU A 638 -3.79 1.35 0.29
N GLU A 639 -4.85 0.96 0.99
CA GLU A 639 -6.13 0.56 0.38
C GLU A 639 -6.81 1.73 -0.32
N VAL A 640 -6.79 2.94 0.25
CA VAL A 640 -7.30 4.16 -0.39
C VAL A 640 -6.57 4.41 -1.72
N LEU A 641 -5.23 4.47 -1.68
CA LEU A 641 -4.41 4.73 -2.87
C LEU A 641 -4.61 3.66 -3.93
N SER A 642 -4.64 2.39 -3.51
CA SER A 642 -4.94 1.27 -4.42
C SER A 642 -6.30 1.47 -5.08
N ARG A 643 -7.37 1.75 -4.34
CA ARG A 643 -8.70 1.95 -4.92
C ARG A 643 -8.73 3.12 -5.89
N LEU A 644 -8.14 4.26 -5.56
CA LEU A 644 -8.07 5.41 -6.47
C LEU A 644 -7.27 5.10 -7.75
N ASN A 645 -6.15 4.38 -7.63
CA ASN A 645 -5.30 4.04 -8.77
C ASN A 645 -5.97 3.05 -9.73
N LEU A 646 -6.76 2.12 -9.21
CA LEU A 646 -7.33 1.00 -9.97
C LEU A 646 -8.73 1.32 -10.53
N SER A 647 -9.47 2.23 -9.90
CA SER A 647 -10.78 2.71 -10.38
C SER A 647 -10.71 3.99 -11.22
N GLY A 648 -9.65 4.79 -11.08
CA GLY A 648 -9.50 6.04 -11.81
C GLY A 648 -9.29 5.84 -13.32
N VAL A 649 -9.82 6.77 -14.11
CA VAL A 649 -9.75 6.70 -15.57
C VAL A 649 -8.31 6.98 -16.03
N PRO A 650 -7.66 6.10 -16.81
CA PRO A 650 -6.26 6.26 -17.19
C PRO A 650 -6.08 7.38 -18.22
N ILE A 651 -5.43 8.47 -17.81
CA ILE A 651 -5.13 9.63 -18.67
C ILE A 651 -3.64 9.65 -19.00
N ALA A 652 -3.30 9.74 -20.29
CA ALA A 652 -1.94 9.98 -20.76
C ALA A 652 -1.62 11.48 -20.72
N ASP A 653 -0.45 11.87 -20.17
CA ASP A 653 0.03 13.25 -20.29
C ASP A 653 0.36 13.56 -21.76
N VAL A 654 -0.28 14.58 -22.33
CA VAL A 654 -0.01 15.02 -23.71
C VAL A 654 1.43 15.53 -23.89
N LYS A 655 2.09 15.97 -22.81
CA LYS A 655 3.49 16.41 -22.81
C LYS A 655 4.45 15.22 -22.85
N VAL A 656 4.09 14.11 -22.20
CA VAL A 656 4.86 12.85 -22.15
C VAL A 656 3.90 11.65 -22.22
N PRO A 657 3.51 11.20 -23.43
CA PRO A 657 2.47 10.17 -23.59
C PRO A 657 2.82 8.78 -23.04
N SER A 658 4.05 8.56 -22.55
CA SER A 658 4.42 7.34 -21.81
C SER A 658 4.02 7.39 -20.33
N ILE A 659 3.78 8.58 -19.77
CA ILE A 659 3.25 8.75 -18.41
C ILE A 659 1.73 8.70 -18.51
N ILE A 660 1.15 7.62 -18.00
CA ILE A 660 -0.30 7.43 -17.90
C ILE A 660 -0.63 7.35 -16.42
N LYS A 661 -1.55 8.19 -15.95
CA LYS A 661 -1.97 8.26 -14.55
C LYS A 661 -3.49 8.25 -14.40
N PRO A 662 -4.02 7.56 -13.39
CA PRO A 662 -5.46 7.46 -13.16
C PRO A 662 -6.01 8.78 -12.63
N ARG A 663 -6.98 9.35 -13.36
CA ARG A 663 -7.80 10.47 -12.88
C ARG A 663 -8.90 9.92 -11.99
N VAL A 664 -8.96 10.40 -10.75
CA VAL A 664 -9.89 9.88 -9.71
C VAL A 664 -11.32 9.78 -10.23
N ASP A 665 -11.91 8.60 -10.09
CA ASP A 665 -13.32 8.33 -10.33
C ASP A 665 -13.96 7.91 -8.99
N LEU A 666 -14.72 8.79 -8.36
CA LEU A 666 -15.31 8.52 -7.05
C LEU A 666 -16.43 7.49 -7.12
N GLY A 667 -17.13 7.40 -8.26
CA GLY A 667 -18.17 6.41 -8.48
C GLY A 667 -17.59 5.00 -8.47
N GLU A 668 -16.61 4.76 -9.33
CA GLU A 668 -15.92 3.47 -9.44
C GLU A 668 -15.08 3.15 -8.18
N ALA A 669 -14.48 4.16 -7.52
CA ALA A 669 -13.75 3.95 -6.27
C ALA A 669 -14.67 3.43 -5.15
N ILE A 670 -15.89 3.96 -5.04
CA ILE A 670 -16.88 3.50 -4.06
C ILE A 670 -17.49 2.17 -4.48
N ALA A 671 -17.77 1.95 -5.77
CA ALA A 671 -18.19 0.64 -6.28
C ALA A 671 -17.14 -0.45 -5.98
N SER A 672 -15.85 -0.08 -5.95
CA SER A 672 -14.80 -1.02 -5.58
C SER A 672 -14.87 -1.53 -4.13
N LEU A 673 -15.64 -0.90 -3.24
CA LEU A 673 -15.84 -1.39 -1.87
C LEU A 673 -16.70 -2.65 -1.80
N ASP A 674 -17.47 -2.95 -2.84
CA ASP A 674 -18.24 -4.19 -2.92
C ASP A 674 -17.28 -5.37 -3.08
N ASP A 675 -17.52 -6.47 -2.37
CA ASP A 675 -16.51 -7.46 -1.94
C ASP A 675 -15.97 -8.36 -3.09
N SER A 676 -16.22 -7.98 -4.34
CA SER A 676 -15.81 -8.63 -5.58
C SER A 676 -14.28 -8.66 -5.84
N PHE A 677 -13.44 -8.33 -4.87
CA PHE A 677 -11.99 -8.15 -5.10
C PHE A 677 -11.13 -9.01 -4.17
N GLU A 678 -10.18 -9.76 -4.75
CA GLU A 678 -9.09 -10.43 -4.03
C GLU A 678 -7.75 -9.75 -4.37
N THR A 679 -6.81 -9.67 -3.42
CA THR A 679 -5.47 -9.08 -3.65
C THR A 679 -4.36 -10.10 -3.53
N PHE A 680 -3.37 -10.01 -4.43
CA PHE A 680 -2.11 -10.74 -4.33
C PHE A 680 -0.93 -9.82 -4.69
N GLU A 681 0.23 -10.10 -4.13
CA GLU A 681 1.44 -9.31 -4.32
C GLU A 681 2.48 -10.08 -5.12
N ILE A 682 3.05 -9.46 -6.16
CA ILE A 682 4.17 -10.01 -6.92
C ILE A 682 5.45 -9.32 -6.46
N TYR A 683 6.32 -10.08 -5.80
CA TYR A 683 7.65 -9.67 -5.36
C TYR A 683 8.69 -10.00 -6.45
N ASN A 684 9.66 -9.10 -6.60
CA ASN A 684 10.92 -9.38 -7.30
C ASN A 684 12.06 -9.44 -6.27
N ASP A 685 12.34 -10.62 -5.74
CA ASP A 685 13.46 -10.85 -4.81
C ASP A 685 14.83 -10.92 -5.55
N GLY A 686 14.82 -10.83 -6.89
CA GLY A 686 15.99 -10.94 -7.74
C GLY A 686 16.85 -9.68 -7.81
N GLN A 687 17.92 -9.76 -8.61
CA GLN A 687 18.91 -8.68 -8.77
C GLN A 687 18.74 -7.89 -10.09
N ARG A 688 17.67 -8.15 -10.85
CA ARG A 688 17.33 -7.48 -12.12
C ARG A 688 15.84 -7.22 -12.17
N ILE A 689 15.41 -6.27 -12.99
CA ILE A 689 13.99 -5.97 -13.20
C ILE A 689 13.26 -7.24 -13.66
N LEU A 690 12.12 -7.51 -13.04
CA LEU A 690 11.19 -8.59 -13.36
C LEU A 690 10.09 -8.02 -14.25
N ASP A 691 10.00 -8.48 -15.50
CA ASP A 691 8.95 -8.04 -16.43
C ASP A 691 7.81 -9.06 -16.40
N VAL A 692 6.64 -8.65 -15.92
CA VAL A 692 5.41 -9.43 -15.96
C VAL A 692 4.73 -9.15 -17.30
N ASN A 693 4.81 -10.10 -18.22
CA ASN A 693 4.40 -9.93 -19.62
C ASN A 693 2.91 -10.22 -19.83
N ALA A 694 2.36 -11.18 -19.10
CA ALA A 694 0.96 -11.58 -19.16
C ALA A 694 0.54 -12.29 -17.88
N ILE A 695 -0.75 -12.22 -17.54
CA ILE A 695 -1.38 -13.09 -16.55
C ILE A 695 -2.62 -13.70 -17.21
N ASN A 696 -2.63 -15.02 -17.37
CA ASN A 696 -3.79 -15.74 -17.88
C ASN A 696 -4.83 -15.85 -16.76
N LYS A 697 -6.09 -15.50 -17.04
CA LYS A 697 -7.18 -15.31 -16.08
C LYS A 697 -8.51 -15.77 -16.71
N PRO A 698 -9.52 -16.18 -15.91
CA PRO A 698 -10.88 -16.36 -16.42
C PRO A 698 -11.46 -15.05 -16.99
N ASP A 699 -12.42 -15.15 -17.93
CA ASP A 699 -13.03 -13.97 -18.55
C ASP A 699 -13.83 -13.11 -17.54
N TRP A 700 -14.40 -13.74 -16.51
CA TRP A 700 -15.08 -13.09 -15.38
C TRP A 700 -14.13 -12.54 -14.31
N VAL A 701 -12.80 -12.63 -14.49
CA VAL A 701 -11.83 -11.96 -13.61
C VAL A 701 -11.17 -10.82 -14.37
N THR A 702 -11.10 -9.61 -13.79
CA THR A 702 -10.27 -8.49 -14.30
C THR A 702 -9.11 -8.26 -13.34
N LEU A 703 -7.91 -8.01 -13.86
CA LEU A 703 -6.71 -7.79 -13.06
C LEU A 703 -6.27 -6.33 -13.16
N LEU A 704 -5.88 -5.73 -12.04
CA LEU A 704 -5.43 -4.34 -12.01
C LEU A 704 -4.17 -4.26 -11.11
N PRO A 705 -3.00 -3.80 -11.62
CA PRO A 705 -2.75 -3.37 -13.00
C PRO A 705 -2.83 -4.53 -14.01
N GLN A 706 -3.22 -4.22 -15.25
CA GLN A 706 -3.14 -5.16 -16.37
C GLN A 706 -1.68 -5.26 -16.86
N PRO A 707 -1.13 -6.46 -17.09
CA PRO A 707 0.16 -6.62 -17.77
C PRO A 707 0.18 -6.01 -19.18
N PRO A 708 1.33 -5.54 -19.70
CA PRO A 708 2.66 -5.70 -19.11
C PRO A 708 3.04 -4.62 -18.10
N TYR A 709 3.81 -5.00 -17.07
CA TYR A 709 4.46 -4.09 -16.13
C TYR A 709 5.76 -4.70 -15.59
N SER A 710 6.59 -3.88 -14.96
CA SER A 710 7.92 -4.25 -14.47
C SER A 710 8.06 -3.98 -12.96
N VAL A 711 8.72 -4.89 -12.24
CA VAL A 711 8.97 -4.78 -10.79
C VAL A 711 10.48 -4.66 -10.54
N ASN A 712 10.91 -3.67 -9.74
CA ASN A 712 12.33 -3.42 -9.48
C ASN A 712 12.95 -4.49 -8.56
N PRO A 713 14.30 -4.65 -8.55
CA PRO A 713 14.98 -5.53 -7.61
C PRO A 713 14.68 -5.22 -6.14
N ASN A 714 14.24 -6.22 -5.38
CA ASN A 714 13.79 -6.15 -3.97
C ASN A 714 12.50 -5.32 -3.76
N ASP A 715 11.68 -5.18 -4.81
CA ASP A 715 10.43 -4.42 -4.81
C ASP A 715 9.21 -5.35 -5.00
N LYS A 716 7.99 -4.82 -4.85
CA LYS A 716 6.74 -5.56 -5.05
C LYS A 716 5.70 -4.75 -5.81
N VAL A 717 4.73 -5.43 -6.42
CA VAL A 717 3.51 -4.81 -6.97
C VAL A 717 2.27 -5.55 -6.47
N SER A 718 1.31 -4.80 -5.94
CA SER A 718 0.01 -5.32 -5.52
C SER A 718 -0.92 -5.41 -6.73
N VAL A 719 -1.57 -6.56 -6.91
CA VAL A 719 -2.48 -6.85 -8.01
C VAL A 719 -3.85 -7.21 -7.45
N LEU A 720 -4.86 -6.47 -7.89
CA LEU A 720 -6.26 -6.66 -7.55
C LEU A 720 -6.93 -7.55 -8.61
N ALA A 721 -7.61 -8.60 -8.17
CA ALA A 721 -8.44 -9.47 -8.98
C ALA A 721 -9.92 -9.16 -8.74
N VAL A 722 -10.50 -8.37 -9.64
CA VAL A 722 -11.94 -8.07 -9.72
C VAL A 722 -12.69 -9.31 -10.21
N VAL A 723 -13.77 -9.70 -9.55
CA VAL A 723 -14.60 -10.88 -9.83
C VAL A 723 -15.99 -10.42 -10.28
N ASP A 724 -16.30 -10.63 -11.55
CA ASP A 724 -17.62 -10.38 -12.11
C ASP A 724 -18.59 -11.51 -11.72
N CYS A 725 -19.30 -11.30 -10.61
CA CYS A 725 -20.29 -12.23 -10.06
C CYS A 725 -21.50 -12.47 -11.00
N ASP A 726 -21.84 -11.51 -11.86
CA ASP A 726 -22.95 -11.63 -12.83
C ASP A 726 -22.54 -12.55 -14.00
N ASN A 727 -21.30 -12.45 -14.50
CA ASN A 727 -20.79 -13.27 -15.61
C ASN A 727 -20.15 -14.61 -15.18
N CYS A 728 -19.86 -14.85 -13.90
CA CYS A 728 -19.25 -16.11 -13.44
C CYS A 728 -20.21 -17.32 -13.45
N GLY A 729 -21.52 -17.09 -13.55
CA GLY A 729 -22.56 -18.13 -13.53
C GLY A 729 -23.02 -18.56 -12.13
N GLY A 730 -22.48 -17.92 -11.08
CA GLY A 730 -22.85 -18.09 -9.68
C GLY A 730 -22.31 -19.36 -9.00
N GLY A 731 -22.16 -19.29 -7.68
CA GLY A 731 -21.72 -20.40 -6.82
C GLY A 731 -20.32 -20.20 -6.23
N ASN A 732 -19.76 -21.26 -5.64
CA ASN A 732 -18.36 -21.29 -5.22
C ASN A 732 -17.49 -21.63 -6.44
N LEU A 733 -16.65 -20.69 -6.88
CA LEU A 733 -15.79 -20.86 -8.03
C LEU A 733 -14.33 -20.53 -7.69
N SER A 734 -13.41 -21.32 -8.23
CA SER A 734 -11.97 -21.07 -8.17
C SER A 734 -11.39 -20.87 -9.56
N GLY A 735 -10.63 -19.79 -9.73
CA GLY A 735 -9.88 -19.46 -10.94
C GLY A 735 -8.38 -19.54 -10.71
N GLN A 736 -7.64 -20.12 -11.65
CA GLN A 736 -6.16 -20.04 -11.66
C GLN A 736 -5.71 -18.82 -12.46
N LEU A 737 -4.98 -17.93 -11.81
CA LEU A 737 -4.20 -16.88 -12.47
C LEU A 737 -2.79 -17.39 -12.74
N LYS A 738 -2.37 -17.48 -14.00
CA LYS A 738 -1.00 -17.95 -14.36
C LYS A 738 -0.15 -16.79 -14.83
N ILE A 739 0.89 -16.49 -14.07
CA ILE A 739 1.80 -15.37 -14.34
C ILE A 739 2.90 -15.81 -15.31
N TYR A 740 3.15 -14.98 -16.33
CA TYR A 740 4.23 -15.16 -17.31
C TYR A 740 5.22 -14.00 -17.17
N SER A 741 6.45 -14.29 -16.77
CA SER A 741 7.49 -13.30 -16.49
C SER A 741 8.76 -13.49 -17.34
N SER A 742 9.74 -12.62 -17.16
CA SER A 742 11.10 -12.77 -17.73
C SER A 742 12.04 -13.69 -16.93
N ASP A 743 11.57 -14.35 -15.87
CA ASP A 743 12.30 -15.37 -15.12
C ASP A 743 12.18 -16.75 -15.82
N SER A 744 13.30 -17.29 -16.30
CA SER A 744 13.36 -18.59 -16.97
C SER A 744 13.56 -19.78 -16.03
N ASP A 745 13.80 -19.54 -14.75
CA ASP A 745 14.22 -20.58 -13.80
C ASP A 745 13.10 -21.10 -12.90
N LYS A 746 11.97 -20.37 -12.83
CA LYS A 746 10.74 -20.71 -12.09
C LYS A 746 9.76 -21.58 -12.90
N SER A 747 9.04 -22.44 -12.18
CA SER A 747 8.05 -23.36 -12.75
C SER A 747 6.69 -22.66 -12.99
N PRO A 748 5.94 -22.96 -14.06
CA PRO A 748 4.64 -22.33 -14.36
C PRO A 748 3.47 -22.85 -13.50
N TYR A 749 3.75 -23.51 -12.37
CA TYR A 749 2.76 -24.17 -11.50
C TYR A 749 2.77 -23.75 -10.01
N PRO A 750 3.91 -23.49 -9.33
CA PRO A 750 3.89 -22.94 -7.96
C PRO A 750 3.33 -21.51 -7.90
N ASP A 751 3.45 -20.72 -8.97
CA ASP A 751 3.05 -19.32 -9.04
C ASP A 751 1.63 -19.11 -9.62
N ALA A 752 0.77 -20.12 -9.53
CA ALA A 752 -0.63 -20.01 -9.91
C ALA A 752 -1.46 -19.46 -8.74
N VAL A 753 -1.81 -18.17 -8.77
CA VAL A 753 -2.69 -17.58 -7.74
C VAL A 753 -4.09 -18.13 -7.93
N TYR A 754 -4.66 -18.71 -6.87
CA TYR A 754 -6.05 -19.15 -6.85
C TYR A 754 -6.91 -18.01 -6.34
N VAL A 755 -7.77 -17.48 -7.20
CA VAL A 755 -8.85 -16.58 -6.80
C VAL A 755 -10.05 -17.47 -6.45
N TYR A 756 -10.47 -17.47 -5.18
CA TYR A 756 -11.65 -18.17 -4.71
C TYR A 756 -12.68 -17.15 -4.22
N LYS A 757 -13.85 -17.10 -4.85
CA LYS A 757 -14.96 -16.27 -4.36
C LYS A 757 -16.25 -17.09 -4.32
N LYS A 758 -16.94 -17.04 -3.17
CA LYS A 758 -18.35 -17.39 -3.06
C LYS A 758 -19.15 -16.24 -3.66
N CYS A 759 -19.64 -16.42 -4.88
CA CYS A 759 -20.57 -15.47 -5.50
C CYS A 759 -21.97 -15.83 -4.99
N CYS A 760 -22.57 -15.01 -4.11
CA CYS A 760 -23.88 -15.33 -3.50
C CYS A 760 -24.93 -15.52 -4.62
N GLN A 761 -25.52 -16.71 -4.75
CA GLN A 761 -26.51 -17.01 -5.80
C GLN A 761 -27.92 -16.46 -5.51
N TRP A 762 -28.16 -15.93 -4.30
CA TRP A 762 -29.48 -15.55 -3.82
C TRP A 762 -29.71 -14.05 -3.95
N ARG A 763 -30.66 -13.66 -4.82
CA ARG A 763 -31.25 -12.32 -4.78
C ARG A 763 -32.00 -12.16 -3.46
N GLY A 764 -31.57 -11.23 -2.61
CA GLY A 764 -32.23 -10.95 -1.34
C GLY A 764 -31.29 -10.57 -0.19
N SER A 765 -30.01 -10.95 -0.24
CA SER A 765 -29.00 -10.43 0.68
C SER A 765 -28.64 -9.02 0.21
N LEU A 766 -28.97 -8.02 1.03
CA LEU A 766 -28.71 -6.60 0.83
C LEU A 766 -27.54 -6.10 1.71
N ASP A 767 -27.20 -6.84 2.77
CA ASP A 767 -26.04 -6.57 3.63
C ASP A 767 -24.78 -7.37 3.25
N ASN A 768 -24.82 -8.11 2.13
CA ASN A 768 -23.76 -8.94 1.58
C ASN A 768 -23.26 -10.09 2.49
N THR A 769 -24.02 -10.50 3.51
CA THR A 769 -23.68 -11.68 4.34
C THR A 769 -23.85 -13.02 3.61
N CYS A 770 -24.48 -13.03 2.42
CA CYS A 770 -25.02 -14.19 1.70
C CYS A 770 -26.17 -14.95 2.40
N ASP A 771 -26.59 -14.55 3.60
CA ASP A 771 -27.82 -15.00 4.23
C ASP A 771 -28.94 -13.99 3.85
N VAL A 772 -30.22 -14.36 4.02
CA VAL A 772 -31.36 -13.42 3.87
C VAL A 772 -32.15 -13.37 5.18
N ASP A 773 -31.91 -12.35 6.00
CA ASP A 773 -32.43 -12.26 7.36
C ASP A 773 -33.14 -10.92 7.68
N PHE A 774 -33.41 -10.67 8.96
CA PHE A 774 -34.10 -9.45 9.40
C PHE A 774 -33.35 -8.14 9.11
N THR A 775 -32.05 -8.21 8.87
CA THR A 775 -31.19 -7.10 8.44
C THR A 775 -31.52 -6.73 6.99
N ASP A 776 -31.54 -7.71 6.09
CA ASP A 776 -31.93 -7.51 4.70
C ASP A 776 -33.38 -7.05 4.57
N PHE A 777 -34.30 -7.62 5.37
CA PHE A 777 -35.67 -7.14 5.40
C PHE A 777 -35.77 -5.68 5.90
N ALA A 778 -34.93 -5.27 6.84
CA ALA A 778 -34.90 -3.88 7.30
C ALA A 778 -34.35 -2.93 6.22
N MET A 779 -33.33 -3.35 5.47
CA MET A 779 -32.78 -2.61 4.33
C MET A 779 -33.80 -2.51 3.19
N PHE A 780 -34.43 -3.63 2.81
CA PHE A 780 -35.51 -3.69 1.83
C PHE A 780 -36.70 -2.80 2.24
N ALA A 781 -37.15 -2.92 3.49
CA ALA A 781 -38.25 -2.11 4.03
C ALA A 781 -37.95 -0.60 4.06
N SER A 782 -36.68 -0.21 4.10
CA SER A 782 -36.27 1.21 3.99
C SER A 782 -36.49 1.81 2.58
N LYS A 783 -36.70 0.95 1.58
CA LYS A 783 -36.91 1.29 0.16
C LYS A 783 -38.29 0.89 -0.36
N TRP A 784 -39.14 0.31 0.48
CA TRP A 784 -40.44 -0.22 0.09
C TRP A 784 -41.36 0.85 -0.53
N LEU A 785 -41.83 0.60 -1.75
CA LEU A 785 -42.63 1.52 -2.58
C LEU A 785 -41.88 2.80 -3.03
N ASP A 786 -40.55 2.76 -3.14
CA ASP A 786 -39.78 3.77 -3.87
C ASP A 786 -39.99 3.58 -5.38
N ASP A 787 -40.60 4.58 -6.04
CA ASP A 787 -40.87 4.63 -7.48
C ASP A 787 -39.84 5.48 -8.25
N THR A 788 -38.70 5.75 -7.63
CA THR A 788 -37.63 6.63 -8.16
C THR A 788 -36.26 5.95 -8.25
N CYS A 789 -36.21 4.62 -8.28
CA CYS A 789 -34.95 3.87 -8.30
C CYS A 789 -34.08 4.25 -9.49
N LEU A 790 -32.85 4.70 -9.22
CA LEU A 790 -31.92 5.10 -10.27
C LEU A 790 -31.42 3.86 -11.04
N PRO A 791 -31.30 3.90 -12.39
CA PRO A 791 -31.01 2.74 -13.26
C PRO A 791 -29.65 2.03 -13.06
N PHE A 792 -28.89 2.40 -12.04
CA PHE A 792 -27.55 1.88 -11.74
C PHE A 792 -27.42 1.40 -10.30
N THR A 793 -28.29 1.87 -9.38
CA THR A 793 -28.24 1.48 -7.96
C THR A 793 -29.40 0.60 -7.54
N TRP A 794 -30.47 0.50 -8.35
CA TRP A 794 -31.62 -0.39 -8.13
C TRP A 794 -32.15 -0.31 -6.69
N CYS A 795 -32.34 0.94 -6.21
CA CYS A 795 -32.70 1.24 -4.83
C CYS A 795 -31.82 0.56 -3.77
N SER A 796 -30.49 0.67 -3.89
CA SER A 796 -29.52 -0.01 -3.01
C SER A 796 -29.66 -1.54 -3.06
N GLY A 797 -29.92 -2.08 -4.26
CA GLY A 797 -30.14 -3.50 -4.51
C GLY A 797 -31.56 -4.02 -4.18
N ALA A 798 -32.45 -3.20 -3.60
CA ALA A 798 -33.80 -3.62 -3.21
C ALA A 798 -34.79 -3.80 -4.38
N ASP A 799 -34.52 -3.20 -5.55
CA ASP A 799 -35.20 -3.48 -6.82
C ASP A 799 -34.48 -4.67 -7.49
N PHE A 800 -34.97 -5.88 -7.23
CA PHE A 800 -34.33 -7.13 -7.65
C PHE A 800 -34.67 -7.50 -9.09
N ASP A 801 -35.85 -7.13 -9.60
CA ASP A 801 -36.21 -7.37 -11.01
C ASP A 801 -35.71 -6.28 -11.98
N ARG A 802 -35.18 -5.17 -11.45
CA ARG A 802 -34.63 -4.01 -12.17
C ARG A 802 -35.72 -3.26 -12.97
N SER A 803 -36.93 -3.19 -12.44
CA SER A 803 -38.08 -2.49 -13.04
C SER A 803 -38.04 -0.97 -12.87
N GLY A 804 -37.30 -0.46 -11.88
CA GLY A 804 -37.26 0.94 -11.49
C GLY A 804 -38.16 1.30 -10.30
N GLU A 805 -38.88 0.33 -9.73
CA GLU A 805 -39.78 0.48 -8.58
C GLU A 805 -39.48 -0.64 -7.57
N VAL A 806 -39.46 -0.38 -6.26
CA VAL A 806 -39.37 -1.46 -5.23
C VAL A 806 -40.78 -1.91 -4.87
N ASP A 807 -41.20 -3.04 -5.43
CA ASP A 807 -42.59 -3.45 -5.50
C ASP A 807 -42.83 -4.87 -4.94
N MET A 808 -44.08 -5.36 -5.00
CA MET A 808 -44.46 -6.68 -4.48
C MET A 808 -43.70 -7.84 -5.15
N THR A 809 -43.17 -7.63 -6.36
CA THR A 809 -42.34 -8.56 -7.13
C THR A 809 -40.97 -8.74 -6.46
N ASP A 810 -40.40 -7.66 -5.92
CA ASP A 810 -39.13 -7.68 -5.20
C ASP A 810 -39.30 -8.26 -3.80
N LEU A 811 -40.37 -7.88 -3.09
CA LEU A 811 -40.69 -8.51 -1.80
C LEU A 811 -40.92 -10.02 -1.95
N ASN A 812 -41.49 -10.46 -3.08
CA ASN A 812 -41.62 -11.88 -3.36
C ASN A 812 -40.25 -12.54 -3.62
N GLN A 813 -39.31 -11.89 -4.32
CA GLN A 813 -37.94 -12.40 -4.49
C GLN A 813 -37.17 -12.46 -3.16
N LEU A 814 -37.30 -11.46 -2.30
CA LEU A 814 -36.75 -11.46 -0.94
C LEU A 814 -37.35 -12.63 -0.11
N ALA A 815 -38.67 -12.76 -0.11
CA ALA A 815 -39.40 -13.78 0.64
C ALA A 815 -39.13 -15.20 0.13
N GLU A 816 -38.91 -15.38 -1.17
CA GLU A 816 -38.51 -16.66 -1.75
C GLU A 816 -37.14 -17.14 -1.27
N ASN A 817 -36.26 -16.23 -0.82
CA ASN A 817 -34.92 -16.54 -0.31
C ASN A 817 -34.77 -16.38 1.21
N TRP A 818 -35.84 -16.04 1.92
CA TRP A 818 -35.87 -15.85 3.37
C TRP A 818 -35.28 -17.02 4.18
N LEU A 819 -34.26 -16.73 4.99
CA LEU A 819 -33.53 -17.67 5.85
C LEU A 819 -32.89 -18.86 5.10
N LYS A 820 -32.41 -18.63 3.86
CA LYS A 820 -31.61 -19.59 3.07
C LYS A 820 -30.11 -19.36 3.17
#